data_AF-C8X5X3-F1
#
_entry.id   AF-C8X5X3-F1
#
_cell.length_a   1.000
_cell.length_b   1.000
_cell.length_c   1.000
_cell.angle_alpha   90.00
_cell.angle_beta   90.00
_cell.angle_gamma   90.00
#
_symmetry.space_group_name_H-M   'P 1'
#
loop_
_entity.id
_entity.type
_entity.pdbx_description
1 polymer ?
#
loop_
_entity_poly.entity_id
_entity_poly.type
_entity_poly.pdbx_seq_one_letter_code
_entity_poly.pdbx_strand_id
1 'polypeptide(L)'
;MRVSGLVVQFKTAYSSKKKSWQTLSLDKAEQSIFGSVGIDKLASGEAGVWLTPRAHDSAGDTWHMAWWDVEHPDEHHTSIEANTRTAQDLFIQLDGLGLAHGLSVVLSGKGFRFLWPFVIPSDYTKAYRAMITDKGQWVGLDPSPHMAPNRWFRFLGYRGHRKQDTNPKDRHIHLLEHPAHLLDLTETTYLELVQGKPDPATFRPWMRRLLPHTTEPPPEWVELLKKYNDILRLRSHIVKLNFPKKPKPRGVDWAQIETFLTQKGIRTWDMQDNGEIFYRLTECPMCGRRDGNPWMTQAGRLKCFHANTCPAGEEHTDLQGQTFKKGLPPEKWVEGYQEIEVSPPVQEDQREKTDVKTARERIRDALRSDEDVLIRAAPGVGKTHTTLEEILPQCRDRLVLFTVPKGENVAEIYEKALSLAPEGVEIRKIRGRRREENGSGTLDFNPPPEGICYNMDYVEEVANWGYSPGLICCTGCEHQKNCPYQEQFKSLPKTGLVIAAHESAVSLPKKRHFDLWVIDENPVASLLQTKTVSPGALSQIRAKLPRRSELPLDTIKAQGEGLLKYLAGNQHEGRIYATTPPAEWKNTESVWELGGIESHKTPFAEDLSCFDQLEEENLKQWQKRLYYSEKVNFTALEWLWTATGQQAGVAYIKARADRKHPISYVLHQTKAPGMRRANQDGSETKTRIVALDGTGNKQELEALFPNRSFAEVSADVDLPGRRVHLEYNLSKTTVCGAEKYKKTPMAPQHVKAKLKEGLKCLRTEEKRVLLVTFKDAKETVLRAAQNLDPGRTFEVTHFWGNRGLNCFQECDAVICFGSPRVAPHSVKDMASSLFDDTEQQKAWTEQQGHRDVVQSIHRIRPIYSRKSVIVMGDFWPEQLGTPQFRIRAYQKNGAFDLALERLKLVAQTYGFVTRELACLHGVFCRVDTQSIAKWMELQKRFREKLEESPSEFVFFPINIFLIGNHTNKNGLLDPIKLKDTHAWNDLVSALELELGFPSLTERQSTGAGRPSRGVGTVSAARRFYHALGVVVFDESLWSGQEHFFEIPVGKLKRRVLPGQGLFEARRAKSVLLGFTSEIRHRQQKPPIEVFRDQQSSLAAVV
;
A
#
# COMPACT_ATOMS: atom_id res chain seq x y z
N MET A 1 -45.29 -21.51 10.42
CA MET A 1 -45.54 -20.88 11.74
C MET A 1 -46.29 -19.55 11.54
N ARG A 2 -47.04 -19.06 12.54
CA ARG A 2 -47.70 -17.74 12.46
C ARG A 2 -46.70 -16.61 12.78
N VAL A 3 -46.91 -15.43 12.20
CA VAL A 3 -46.10 -14.19 12.42
C VAL A 3 -46.22 -13.56 13.82
N SER A 4 -46.64 -14.32 14.83
CA SER A 4 -46.76 -13.85 16.22
C SER A 4 -45.40 -13.48 16.81
N GLY A 5 -45.31 -12.29 17.43
CA GLY A 5 -44.06 -11.78 18.02
C GLY A 5 -43.26 -10.84 17.11
N LEU A 6 -43.62 -10.75 15.82
CA LEU A 6 -43.06 -9.76 14.91
C LEU A 6 -43.80 -8.42 15.01
N VAL A 7 -43.06 -7.31 15.02
CA VAL A 7 -43.60 -5.94 15.02
C VAL A 7 -43.18 -5.14 13.79
N VAL A 8 -44.11 -4.35 13.25
CA VAL A 8 -43.93 -3.48 12.07
C VAL A 8 -44.17 -2.01 12.46
N GLN A 9 -43.50 -1.06 11.79
CA GLN A 9 -43.79 0.36 11.96
C GLN A 9 -44.91 0.82 11.03
N PHE A 10 -45.82 1.64 11.55
CA PHE A 10 -47.00 2.14 10.87
C PHE A 10 -47.12 3.68 10.98
N LYS A 11 -47.59 4.35 9.91
CA LYS A 11 -47.97 5.77 9.93
C LYS A 11 -49.16 6.05 8.99
N THR A 12 -49.86 7.15 9.25
CA THR A 12 -51.13 7.51 8.57
C THR A 12 -51.00 8.52 7.41
N ALA A 13 -49.83 9.12 7.22
CA ALA A 13 -49.59 10.13 6.20
C ALA A 13 -48.13 10.09 5.69
N TYR A 14 -47.90 10.62 4.49
CA TYR A 14 -46.57 10.65 3.86
C TYR A 14 -45.54 11.32 4.78
N SER A 15 -45.88 12.51 5.26
CA SER A 15 -45.05 13.42 6.07
C SER A 15 -45.23 13.26 7.59
N SER A 16 -45.81 12.15 8.08
CA SER A 16 -45.95 11.91 9.53
C SER A 16 -44.59 11.95 10.24
N LYS A 17 -44.47 12.78 11.28
CA LYS A 17 -43.27 12.89 12.13
C LYS A 17 -43.04 11.58 12.90
N LYS A 18 -41.79 11.22 13.19
CA LYS A 18 -41.42 9.97 13.90
C LYS A 18 -42.17 9.75 15.22
N LYS A 19 -42.50 10.82 15.96
CA LYS A 19 -43.33 10.76 17.19
C LYS A 19 -44.77 10.27 17.00
N SER A 20 -45.26 10.22 15.75
CA SER A 20 -46.62 9.77 15.38
C SER A 20 -46.62 8.44 14.64
N TRP A 21 -45.47 7.75 14.58
CA TRP A 21 -45.39 6.38 14.09
C TRP A 21 -45.82 5.43 15.21
N GLN A 22 -46.49 4.35 14.86
CA GLN A 22 -46.93 3.31 15.80
C GLN A 22 -46.17 2.02 15.53
N THR A 23 -45.78 1.31 16.58
CA THR A 23 -45.29 -0.07 16.50
C THR A 23 -46.51 -0.99 16.61
N LEU A 24 -46.77 -1.81 15.59
CA LEU A 24 -47.89 -2.75 15.55
C LEU A 24 -47.40 -4.19 15.57
N SER A 25 -48.06 -5.06 16.32
CA SER A 25 -47.88 -6.53 16.22
C SER A 25 -48.41 -6.99 14.86
N LEU A 26 -47.61 -7.70 14.08
CA LEU A 26 -47.90 -7.99 12.66
C LEU A 26 -49.15 -8.87 12.51
N ASP A 27 -49.33 -9.85 13.40
CA ASP A 27 -50.52 -10.70 13.52
C ASP A 27 -51.83 -9.93 13.79
N LYS A 28 -51.74 -8.73 14.37
CA LYS A 28 -52.86 -7.84 14.72
C LYS A 28 -52.90 -6.58 13.86
N ALA A 29 -52.02 -6.45 12.88
CA ALA A 29 -51.86 -5.21 12.10
C ALA A 29 -53.15 -4.81 11.38
N GLU A 30 -53.89 -5.75 10.76
CA GLU A 30 -55.21 -5.47 10.15
C GLU A 30 -56.15 -4.77 11.14
N GLN A 31 -56.36 -5.38 12.32
CA GLN A 31 -57.26 -4.86 13.34
C GLN A 31 -56.79 -3.50 13.90
N SER A 32 -55.50 -3.38 14.21
CA SER A 32 -54.93 -2.15 14.78
C SER A 32 -54.96 -0.98 13.79
N ILE A 33 -54.70 -1.22 12.51
CA ILE A 33 -54.74 -0.19 11.45
C ILE A 33 -56.17 0.32 11.27
N PHE A 34 -57.14 -0.58 11.04
CA PHE A 34 -58.52 -0.15 10.81
C PHE A 34 -59.16 0.50 12.04
N GLY A 35 -58.83 0.03 13.25
CA GLY A 35 -59.25 0.69 14.50
C GLY A 35 -58.65 2.08 14.71
N SER A 36 -57.44 2.34 14.16
CA SER A 36 -56.75 3.62 14.33
C SER A 36 -57.09 4.67 13.25
N VAL A 37 -57.46 4.24 12.04
CA VAL A 37 -57.55 5.14 10.88
C VAL A 37 -58.98 5.56 10.53
N GLY A 38 -59.95 4.64 10.63
CA GLY A 38 -61.30 4.84 10.07
C GLY A 38 -61.32 4.72 8.54
N ILE A 39 -62.27 3.94 8.02
CA ILE A 39 -62.33 3.55 6.61
C ILE A 39 -62.59 4.76 5.69
N ASP A 40 -63.46 5.69 6.09
CA ASP A 40 -63.77 6.90 5.31
C ASP A 40 -62.56 7.83 5.14
N LYS A 41 -61.63 7.83 6.10
CA LYS A 41 -60.39 8.61 6.03
C LYS A 41 -59.38 8.02 5.05
N LEU A 42 -59.40 6.70 4.83
CA LEU A 42 -58.62 6.05 3.77
C LEU A 42 -59.21 6.37 2.38
N ALA A 43 -60.55 6.33 2.25
CA ALA A 43 -61.24 6.59 0.98
C ALA A 43 -61.17 8.06 0.55
N SER A 44 -61.21 8.99 1.50
CA SER A 44 -61.01 10.43 1.27
C SER A 44 -59.53 10.85 1.19
N GLY A 45 -58.58 9.98 1.56
CA GLY A 45 -57.15 10.30 1.60
C GLY A 45 -56.74 11.21 2.77
N GLU A 46 -57.65 11.52 3.71
CA GLU A 46 -57.26 12.16 4.96
C GLU A 46 -56.20 11.35 5.73
N ALA A 47 -56.23 10.03 5.56
CA ALA A 47 -55.24 9.07 5.99
C ALA A 47 -54.92 8.08 4.88
N GLY A 48 -53.83 7.34 5.04
CA GLY A 48 -53.38 6.25 4.19
C GLY A 48 -52.64 5.23 5.05
N VAL A 49 -52.52 4.00 4.57
CA VAL A 49 -51.74 2.98 5.29
C VAL A 49 -50.31 3.01 4.78
N TRP A 50 -49.37 3.31 5.66
CA TRP A 50 -47.95 3.25 5.36
C TRP A 50 -47.26 2.29 6.32
N LEU A 51 -46.51 1.32 5.79
CA LEU A 51 -45.79 0.31 6.56
C LEU A 51 -44.31 0.24 6.16
N THR A 52 -43.44 -0.12 7.09
CA THR A 52 -42.05 -0.48 6.77
C THR A 52 -41.99 -1.90 6.16
N PRO A 53 -41.16 -2.15 5.13
CA PRO A 53 -40.96 -3.50 4.56
C PRO A 53 -40.03 -4.38 5.40
N ARG A 54 -40.06 -4.15 6.71
CA ARG A 54 -39.23 -4.77 7.73
C ARG A 54 -40.09 -4.97 8.96
N ALA A 55 -39.95 -6.14 9.56
CA ALA A 55 -40.42 -6.41 10.91
C ALA A 55 -39.22 -6.67 11.82
N HIS A 56 -39.46 -6.57 13.13
CA HIS A 56 -38.50 -6.93 14.17
C HIS A 56 -39.16 -7.90 15.14
N ASP A 57 -38.41 -8.87 15.65
CA ASP A 57 -38.84 -9.69 16.78
C ASP A 57 -38.44 -9.07 18.13
N SER A 58 -38.65 -9.80 19.22
CA SER A 58 -38.28 -9.39 20.57
C SER A 58 -36.77 -9.37 20.86
N ALA A 59 -35.94 -10.03 20.04
CA ALA A 59 -34.48 -9.94 20.12
C ALA A 59 -33.95 -8.70 19.37
N GLY A 60 -34.78 -8.14 18.48
CA GLY A 60 -34.43 -7.00 17.63
C GLY A 60 -33.91 -7.40 16.25
N ASP A 61 -33.86 -8.71 15.95
CA ASP A 61 -33.42 -9.20 14.66
C ASP A 61 -34.36 -8.69 13.56
N THR A 62 -33.78 -8.37 12.40
CA THR A 62 -34.52 -7.76 11.30
C THR A 62 -35.05 -8.85 10.37
N TRP A 63 -36.38 -8.92 10.25
CA TRP A 63 -37.08 -9.73 9.28
C TRP A 63 -37.47 -8.86 8.10
N HIS A 64 -37.32 -9.36 6.88
CA HIS A 64 -37.69 -8.61 5.67
C HIS A 64 -39.06 -9.07 5.16
N MET A 65 -39.93 -8.15 4.80
CA MET A 65 -41.18 -8.51 4.11
C MET A 65 -40.85 -8.71 2.63
N ALA A 66 -41.35 -9.78 2.00
CA ALA A 66 -41.14 -10.03 0.57
C ALA A 66 -42.02 -9.07 -0.24
N TRP A 67 -41.62 -7.79 -0.31
CA TRP A 67 -42.41 -6.67 -0.80
C TRP A 67 -41.57 -5.76 -1.70
N TRP A 68 -41.62 -5.98 -3.01
CA TRP A 68 -40.79 -5.24 -3.97
C TRP A 68 -41.52 -4.03 -4.57
N ASP A 69 -40.80 -2.92 -4.76
CA ASP A 69 -41.19 -1.82 -5.66
C ASP A 69 -40.54 -2.11 -7.02
N VAL A 70 -41.33 -2.02 -8.10
CA VAL A 70 -40.92 -2.40 -9.46
C VAL A 70 -41.13 -1.20 -10.40
N GLU A 71 -40.03 -0.70 -10.96
CA GLU A 71 -39.95 0.48 -11.83
C GLU A 71 -38.83 0.30 -12.88
N HIS A 72 -39.04 0.77 -14.12
CA HIS A 72 -38.06 0.68 -15.22
C HIS A 72 -36.73 1.36 -14.84
N PRO A 73 -35.56 0.73 -15.08
CA PRO A 73 -34.27 1.18 -14.54
C PRO A 73 -33.77 2.54 -15.00
N ASP A 74 -34.33 3.09 -16.09
CA ASP A 74 -33.96 4.42 -16.62
C ASP A 74 -35.16 5.39 -16.73
N GLU A 75 -36.41 4.89 -16.57
CA GLU A 75 -37.65 5.66 -16.84
C GLU A 75 -38.61 5.70 -15.65
N HIS A 76 -38.10 5.41 -14.45
CA HIS A 76 -38.84 5.13 -13.20
C HIS A 76 -40.14 5.93 -13.00
N HIS A 77 -40.09 7.24 -13.27
CA HIS A 77 -41.18 8.19 -13.01
C HIS A 77 -41.69 8.89 -14.28
N THR A 78 -41.14 8.59 -15.46
CA THR A 78 -41.49 9.22 -16.74
C THR A 78 -42.59 8.43 -17.44
N SER A 79 -42.39 7.13 -17.69
CA SER A 79 -43.28 6.28 -18.49
C SER A 79 -44.02 5.24 -17.64
N ILE A 80 -45.35 5.13 -17.82
CA ILE A 80 -46.13 4.01 -17.23
C ILE A 80 -45.94 2.77 -18.09
N GLU A 81 -45.98 2.89 -19.42
CA GLU A 81 -45.73 1.80 -20.37
C GLU A 81 -44.42 1.05 -20.08
N ALA A 82 -43.31 1.78 -19.87
CA ALA A 82 -42.01 1.18 -19.56
C ALA A 82 -42.01 0.43 -18.21
N ASN A 83 -42.70 0.97 -17.20
CA ASN A 83 -42.88 0.32 -15.91
C ASN A 83 -43.77 -0.94 -16.02
N THR A 84 -44.83 -0.89 -16.83
CA THR A 84 -45.72 -2.02 -17.09
C THR A 84 -44.98 -3.16 -17.78
N ARG A 85 -44.22 -2.87 -18.83
CA ARG A 85 -43.39 -3.86 -19.52
C ARG A 85 -42.35 -4.48 -18.59
N THR A 86 -41.66 -3.66 -17.79
CA THR A 86 -40.71 -4.14 -16.78
C THR A 86 -41.36 -5.09 -15.78
N ALA A 87 -42.57 -4.77 -15.31
CA ALA A 87 -43.32 -5.62 -14.40
C ALA A 87 -43.80 -6.91 -15.08
N GLN A 88 -44.23 -6.87 -16.33
CA GLN A 88 -44.60 -8.06 -17.13
C GLN A 88 -43.40 -9.01 -17.31
N ASP A 89 -42.26 -8.49 -17.77
CA ASP A 89 -41.03 -9.28 -17.96
C ASP A 89 -40.59 -9.93 -16.64
N LEU A 90 -40.60 -9.18 -15.53
CA LEU A 90 -40.30 -9.70 -14.18
C LEU A 90 -41.33 -10.75 -13.71
N PHE A 91 -42.62 -10.57 -13.99
CA PHE A 91 -43.65 -11.55 -13.62
C PHE A 91 -43.47 -12.88 -14.37
N ILE A 92 -43.19 -12.83 -15.67
CA ILE A 92 -42.88 -14.03 -16.47
C ILE A 92 -41.65 -14.76 -15.91
N GLN A 93 -40.61 -14.02 -15.52
CA GLN A 93 -39.41 -14.58 -14.89
C GLN A 93 -39.73 -15.24 -13.53
N LEU A 94 -40.58 -14.64 -12.71
CA LEU A 94 -40.97 -15.19 -11.41
C LEU A 94 -41.83 -16.45 -11.55
N ASP A 95 -42.77 -16.44 -12.50
CA ASP A 95 -43.64 -17.58 -12.78
C ASP A 95 -42.83 -18.78 -13.29
N GLY A 96 -41.91 -18.55 -14.23
CA GLY A 96 -40.97 -19.57 -14.71
C GLY A 96 -39.98 -20.11 -13.66
N LEU A 97 -39.88 -19.47 -12.49
CA LEU A 97 -39.11 -19.93 -11.33
C LEU A 97 -40.00 -20.49 -10.19
N GLY A 98 -41.32 -20.55 -10.37
CA GLY A 98 -42.29 -20.95 -9.33
C GLY A 98 -42.53 -19.88 -8.24
N LEU A 99 -41.86 -18.73 -8.33
CA LEU A 99 -41.86 -17.69 -7.30
C LEU A 99 -43.14 -16.83 -7.33
N ALA A 100 -43.93 -16.89 -8.39
CA ALA A 100 -45.22 -16.20 -8.51
C ALA A 100 -46.31 -16.76 -7.56
N HIS A 101 -46.08 -17.90 -6.90
CA HIS A 101 -47.05 -18.46 -5.95
C HIS A 101 -47.34 -17.50 -4.79
N GLY A 102 -48.62 -17.19 -4.57
CA GLY A 102 -49.07 -16.23 -3.56
C GLY A 102 -48.82 -14.75 -3.87
N LEU A 103 -48.26 -14.42 -5.04
CA LEU A 103 -47.98 -13.04 -5.44
C LEU A 103 -49.27 -12.21 -5.57
N SER A 104 -49.23 -11.01 -4.99
CA SER A 104 -50.22 -9.97 -5.19
C SER A 104 -49.57 -8.75 -5.87
N VAL A 105 -50.12 -8.34 -7.01
CA VAL A 105 -49.62 -7.21 -7.81
C VAL A 105 -50.46 -5.97 -7.53
N VAL A 106 -49.82 -4.91 -7.04
CA VAL A 106 -50.46 -3.65 -6.65
C VAL A 106 -49.98 -2.50 -7.54
N LEU A 107 -50.92 -1.79 -8.14
CA LEU A 107 -50.69 -0.59 -8.96
C LEU A 107 -50.63 0.64 -8.04
N SER A 108 -49.53 1.41 -8.10
CA SER A 108 -49.31 2.56 -7.22
C SER A 108 -48.87 3.82 -7.98
N GLY A 109 -49.82 4.46 -8.65
CA GLY A 109 -49.69 5.81 -9.23
C GLY A 109 -48.94 5.89 -10.56
N LYS A 110 -47.72 5.33 -10.64
CA LYS A 110 -46.94 5.13 -11.88
C LYS A 110 -46.13 3.82 -11.91
N GLY A 111 -45.83 3.24 -10.74
CA GLY A 111 -45.06 1.99 -10.61
C GLY A 111 -45.91 0.83 -10.10
N PHE A 112 -45.25 -0.31 -9.90
CA PHE A 112 -45.84 -1.58 -9.50
C PHE A 112 -45.27 -2.05 -8.16
N ARG A 113 -46.02 -2.88 -7.45
CA ARG A 113 -45.55 -3.55 -6.23
C ARG A 113 -45.90 -5.02 -6.23
N PHE A 114 -44.89 -5.83 -5.99
CA PHE A 114 -45.01 -7.28 -5.94
C PHE A 114 -44.91 -7.71 -4.48
N LEU A 115 -46.01 -8.19 -3.92
CA LEU A 115 -46.19 -8.38 -2.49
C LEU A 115 -46.58 -9.83 -2.22
N TRP A 116 -45.82 -10.52 -1.37
CA TRP A 116 -46.11 -11.88 -0.93
C TRP A 116 -46.58 -11.93 0.54
N PRO A 117 -47.39 -12.94 0.92
CA PRO A 117 -47.99 -13.05 2.25
C PRO A 117 -47.08 -13.72 3.30
N PHE A 118 -45.76 -13.60 3.14
CA PHE A 118 -44.77 -14.15 4.08
C PHE A 118 -43.64 -13.16 4.37
N VAL A 119 -42.92 -13.42 5.46
CA VAL A 119 -41.65 -12.74 5.79
C VAL A 119 -40.45 -13.63 5.49
N ILE A 120 -39.36 -12.99 5.09
CA ILE A 120 -38.03 -13.57 4.95
C ILE A 120 -37.40 -13.67 6.36
N PRO A 121 -36.95 -14.87 6.78
CA PRO A 121 -36.24 -15.05 8.05
C PRO A 121 -34.98 -14.19 8.17
N SER A 122 -34.64 -13.83 9.41
CA SER A 122 -33.45 -13.05 9.77
C SER A 122 -32.18 -13.64 9.14
N ASP A 123 -32.00 -14.96 9.21
CA ASP A 123 -30.88 -15.71 8.62
C ASP A 123 -30.68 -15.45 7.11
N TYR A 124 -31.78 -15.29 6.35
CA TYR A 124 -31.73 -15.03 4.91
C TYR A 124 -31.67 -13.53 4.57
N THR A 125 -31.63 -12.62 5.54
CA THR A 125 -31.64 -11.16 5.30
C THR A 125 -30.49 -10.70 4.40
N LYS A 126 -29.28 -11.23 4.59
CA LYS A 126 -28.13 -10.87 3.74
C LYS A 126 -28.33 -11.36 2.31
N ALA A 127 -28.76 -12.62 2.14
CA ALA A 127 -29.04 -13.23 0.84
C ALA A 127 -30.16 -12.50 0.08
N TYR A 128 -31.26 -12.18 0.76
CA TYR A 128 -32.39 -11.43 0.20
C TYR A 128 -31.95 -10.03 -0.27
N ARG A 129 -31.13 -9.32 0.52
CA ARG A 129 -30.56 -8.03 0.10
C ARG A 129 -29.65 -8.16 -1.11
N ALA A 130 -28.77 -9.17 -1.15
CA ALA A 130 -27.92 -9.42 -2.31
C ALA A 130 -28.74 -9.68 -3.58
N MET A 131 -29.77 -10.52 -3.47
CA MET A 131 -30.72 -10.83 -4.54
C MET A 131 -31.42 -9.57 -5.08
N ILE A 132 -32.08 -8.77 -4.25
CA ILE A 132 -32.77 -7.55 -4.74
C ILE A 132 -31.82 -6.46 -5.26
N THR A 133 -30.52 -6.55 -4.97
CA THR A 133 -29.49 -5.65 -5.56
C THR A 133 -28.87 -6.21 -6.84
N ASP A 134 -29.16 -7.46 -7.22
CA ASP A 134 -28.62 -8.10 -8.41
C ASP A 134 -29.40 -7.68 -9.65
N LYS A 135 -29.12 -6.46 -10.12
CA LYS A 135 -29.70 -5.85 -11.33
C LYS A 135 -29.46 -6.66 -12.62
N GLY A 136 -28.53 -7.61 -12.61
CA GLY A 136 -28.28 -8.49 -13.75
C GLY A 136 -29.29 -9.64 -13.85
N GLN A 137 -29.72 -10.16 -12.70
CA GLN A 137 -30.76 -11.20 -12.64
C GLN A 137 -32.17 -10.61 -12.48
N TRP A 138 -32.34 -9.48 -11.78
CA TRP A 138 -33.65 -8.91 -11.43
C TRP A 138 -33.78 -7.47 -11.93
N VAL A 139 -34.03 -7.34 -13.23
CA VAL A 139 -34.23 -6.03 -13.87
C VAL A 139 -35.49 -5.37 -13.31
N GLY A 140 -35.40 -4.08 -13.00
CA GLY A 140 -36.55 -3.28 -12.54
C GLY A 140 -36.88 -3.31 -11.05
N LEU A 141 -36.16 -4.09 -10.23
CA LEU A 141 -36.31 -4.02 -8.78
C LEU A 141 -35.63 -2.76 -8.22
N ASP A 142 -36.36 -1.95 -7.44
CA ASP A 142 -35.72 -0.96 -6.55
C ASP A 142 -35.42 -1.61 -5.18
N PRO A 143 -34.14 -1.82 -4.82
CA PRO A 143 -33.79 -2.29 -3.48
C PRO A 143 -33.95 -1.19 -2.41
N SER A 144 -34.08 0.09 -2.77
CA SER A 144 -34.00 1.21 -1.83
C SER A 144 -34.98 1.14 -0.64
N PRO A 145 -36.21 0.58 -0.75
CA PRO A 145 -37.10 0.39 0.40
C PRO A 145 -36.55 -0.58 1.44
N HIS A 146 -35.73 -1.55 1.03
CA HIS A 146 -35.13 -2.54 1.93
C HIS A 146 -33.76 -2.15 2.48
N MET A 147 -33.07 -1.16 1.92
CA MET A 147 -31.71 -0.81 2.39
C MET A 147 -31.69 0.11 3.61
N ALA A 148 -32.66 1.03 3.76
CA ALA A 148 -32.70 1.98 4.88
C ALA A 148 -33.90 1.77 5.84
N PRO A 149 -33.74 1.97 7.18
CA PRO A 149 -34.77 1.66 8.17
C PRO A 149 -35.98 2.62 8.17
N ASN A 150 -35.86 3.80 7.56
CA ASN A 150 -36.92 4.82 7.52
C ASN A 150 -37.66 4.84 6.16
N ARG A 151 -37.74 3.70 5.48
CA ARG A 151 -38.41 3.55 4.18
C ARG A 151 -39.81 2.96 4.36
N TRP A 152 -40.74 3.42 3.53
CA TRP A 152 -42.18 3.23 3.73
C TRP A 152 -42.88 2.88 2.43
N PHE A 153 -43.60 1.77 2.44
CA PHE A 153 -44.55 1.40 1.39
C PHE A 153 -45.93 1.96 1.73
N ARG A 154 -46.65 2.49 0.72
CA ARG A 154 -48.04 2.93 0.84
C ARG A 154 -48.95 1.78 0.44
N PHE A 155 -49.61 1.14 1.39
CA PHE A 155 -50.46 -0.02 1.15
C PHE A 155 -51.84 0.35 0.64
N LEU A 156 -52.48 1.33 1.28
CA LEU A 156 -53.84 1.77 0.95
C LEU A 156 -53.96 3.30 1.09
N GLY A 157 -55.01 3.84 0.49
CA GLY A 157 -55.43 5.23 0.65
C GLY A 157 -55.39 6.03 -0.65
N TYR A 158 -56.36 6.94 -0.78
CA TYR A 158 -56.50 7.83 -1.94
C TYR A 158 -55.40 8.90 -1.98
N ARG A 159 -54.85 9.19 -3.18
CA ARG A 159 -53.75 10.14 -3.41
C ARG A 159 -54.24 11.58 -3.66
N GLY A 160 -55.54 11.81 -3.77
CA GLY A 160 -56.10 13.14 -4.06
C GLY A 160 -56.15 14.09 -2.86
N HIS A 161 -55.45 13.77 -1.77
CA HIS A 161 -55.37 14.61 -0.59
C HIS A 161 -53.93 14.90 -0.15
N ARG A 162 -53.66 16.16 0.22
CA ARG A 162 -52.33 16.73 0.54
C ARG A 162 -51.56 16.09 1.70
N LYS A 163 -52.20 15.22 2.51
CA LYS A 163 -51.50 14.44 3.54
C LYS A 163 -50.83 13.18 2.96
N GLN A 164 -51.29 12.68 1.81
CA GLN A 164 -50.75 11.48 1.17
C GLN A 164 -49.79 11.81 0.03
N ASP A 165 -49.92 12.97 -0.60
CA ASP A 165 -49.03 13.39 -1.68
C ASP A 165 -48.72 14.88 -1.65
N THR A 166 -47.51 15.26 -2.07
CA THR A 166 -47.11 16.67 -2.20
C THR A 166 -47.75 17.33 -3.42
N ASN A 167 -48.08 16.53 -4.43
CA ASN A 167 -48.90 16.92 -5.57
C ASN A 167 -50.11 15.96 -5.65
N PRO A 168 -51.25 16.30 -5.02
CA PRO A 168 -52.42 15.44 -4.99
C PRO A 168 -52.93 15.09 -6.39
N LYS A 169 -53.28 13.83 -6.61
CA LYS A 169 -53.82 13.33 -7.89
C LYS A 169 -55.05 12.48 -7.62
N ASP A 170 -56.04 12.56 -8.49
CA ASP A 170 -57.25 11.73 -8.44
C ASP A 170 -56.94 10.27 -8.84
N ARG A 171 -56.21 9.60 -7.95
CA ARG A 171 -55.77 8.22 -8.09
C ARG A 171 -55.77 7.53 -6.73
N HIS A 172 -56.02 6.23 -6.73
CA HIS A 172 -55.89 5.36 -5.58
C HIS A 172 -54.76 4.33 -5.77
N ILE A 173 -54.68 3.37 -4.86
CA ILE A 173 -53.82 2.18 -4.98
C ILE A 173 -54.75 1.02 -5.32
N HIS A 174 -54.49 0.31 -6.42
CA HIS A 174 -55.35 -0.74 -6.92
C HIS A 174 -54.66 -2.11 -6.79
N LEU A 175 -55.35 -3.15 -6.29
CA LEU A 175 -54.84 -4.52 -6.23
C LEU A 175 -55.48 -5.34 -7.36
N LEU A 176 -54.66 -5.89 -8.26
CA LEU A 176 -55.15 -6.80 -9.30
C LEU A 176 -55.78 -8.04 -8.67
N GLU A 177 -56.93 -8.46 -9.21
CA GLU A 177 -57.65 -9.65 -8.75
C GLU A 177 -56.76 -10.90 -8.81
N HIS A 178 -56.12 -11.14 -9.95
CA HIS A 178 -55.11 -12.18 -10.16
C HIS A 178 -53.81 -11.55 -10.69
N PRO A 179 -52.62 -11.97 -10.22
CA PRO A 179 -51.35 -11.38 -10.68
C PRO A 179 -51.13 -11.55 -12.19
N ALA A 180 -51.65 -12.62 -12.81
CA ALA A 180 -51.54 -12.83 -14.26
C ALA A 180 -52.24 -11.76 -15.11
N HIS A 181 -53.23 -11.02 -14.58
CA HIS A 181 -53.86 -9.89 -15.29
C HIS A 181 -52.86 -8.75 -15.59
N LEU A 182 -51.66 -8.79 -15.02
CA LEU A 182 -50.55 -7.92 -15.39
C LEU A 182 -50.12 -8.11 -16.85
N LEU A 183 -50.24 -9.31 -17.43
CA LEU A 183 -49.84 -9.61 -18.81
C LEU A 183 -50.71 -8.88 -19.84
N ASP A 184 -52.00 -8.70 -19.54
CA ASP A 184 -52.97 -8.00 -20.39
C ASP A 184 -53.00 -6.48 -20.13
N LEU A 185 -52.22 -6.00 -19.15
CA LEU A 185 -52.30 -4.62 -18.69
C LEU A 185 -51.63 -3.65 -19.69
N THR A 186 -52.41 -2.66 -20.15
CA THR A 186 -51.92 -1.53 -20.97
C THR A 186 -51.75 -0.26 -20.12
N GLU A 187 -51.10 0.79 -20.63
CA GLU A 187 -51.09 2.09 -19.93
C GLU A 187 -52.51 2.64 -19.73
N THR A 188 -53.39 2.53 -20.73
CA THR A 188 -54.80 2.96 -20.62
C THR A 188 -55.51 2.23 -19.50
N THR A 189 -55.45 0.89 -19.48
CA THR A 189 -56.11 0.07 -18.45
C THR A 189 -55.48 0.31 -17.07
N TYR A 190 -54.16 0.49 -16.98
CA TYR A 190 -53.51 0.90 -15.72
C TYR A 190 -54.09 2.21 -15.20
N LEU A 191 -54.23 3.21 -16.06
CA LEU A 191 -54.73 4.54 -15.70
C LEU A 191 -56.19 4.49 -15.24
N GLU A 192 -57.03 3.72 -15.92
CA GLU A 192 -58.43 3.46 -15.55
C GLU A 192 -58.52 2.79 -14.16
N LEU A 193 -57.81 1.68 -13.95
CA LEU A 193 -57.86 0.92 -12.69
C LEU A 193 -57.41 1.73 -11.46
N VAL A 194 -56.47 2.68 -11.63
CA VAL A 194 -56.00 3.53 -10.53
C VAL A 194 -56.77 4.85 -10.39
N GLN A 195 -57.69 5.19 -11.30
CA GLN A 195 -58.40 6.48 -11.28
C GLN A 195 -59.40 6.58 -10.11
N GLY A 196 -59.70 7.81 -9.68
CA GLY A 196 -60.80 8.05 -8.75
C GLY A 196 -60.51 7.67 -7.30
N LYS A 197 -61.57 7.76 -6.49
CA LYS A 197 -61.58 7.29 -5.09
C LYS A 197 -61.77 5.77 -5.06
N PRO A 198 -61.06 5.05 -4.16
CA PRO A 198 -61.24 3.62 -3.97
C PRO A 198 -62.56 3.32 -3.26
N ASP A 199 -63.16 2.16 -3.55
CA ASP A 199 -64.27 1.63 -2.76
C ASP A 199 -63.76 1.24 -1.35
N PRO A 200 -64.27 1.87 -0.27
CA PRO A 200 -63.84 1.57 1.08
C PRO A 200 -64.09 0.11 1.53
N ALA A 201 -65.04 -0.61 0.91
CA ALA A 201 -65.32 -2.01 1.25
C ALA A 201 -64.18 -2.97 0.85
N THR A 202 -63.45 -2.66 -0.22
CA THR A 202 -62.31 -3.48 -0.72
C THR A 202 -61.10 -3.50 0.21
N PHE A 203 -60.91 -2.43 1.00
CA PHE A 203 -59.70 -2.20 1.77
C PHE A 203 -59.36 -3.29 2.79
N ARG A 204 -60.36 -3.79 3.53
CA ARG A 204 -60.11 -4.82 4.55
C ARG A 204 -59.75 -6.18 3.93
N PRO A 205 -60.48 -6.70 2.93
CA PRO A 205 -60.05 -7.85 2.14
C PRO A 205 -58.64 -7.70 1.55
N TRP A 206 -58.33 -6.55 0.93
CA TRP A 206 -57.01 -6.30 0.36
C TRP A 206 -55.91 -6.30 1.43
N MET A 207 -56.10 -5.62 2.56
CA MET A 207 -55.12 -5.63 3.66
C MET A 207 -54.82 -7.05 4.16
N ARG A 208 -55.84 -7.90 4.31
CA ARG A 208 -55.68 -9.29 4.75
C ARG A 208 -54.89 -10.15 3.74
N ARG A 209 -55.08 -9.91 2.44
CA ARG A 209 -54.33 -10.57 1.37
C ARG A 209 -52.87 -10.10 1.28
N LEU A 210 -52.62 -8.81 1.55
CA LEU A 210 -51.31 -8.18 1.40
C LEU A 210 -50.38 -8.30 2.62
N LEU A 211 -50.94 -8.46 3.83
CA LEU A 211 -50.14 -8.63 5.04
C LEU A 211 -49.56 -10.05 5.16
N PRO A 212 -48.27 -10.18 5.54
CA PRO A 212 -47.70 -11.47 5.88
C PRO A 212 -48.43 -12.17 7.02
N HIS A 213 -48.74 -13.45 6.84
CA HIS A 213 -49.35 -14.29 7.87
C HIS A 213 -48.53 -15.54 8.23
N THR A 214 -47.51 -15.88 7.43
CA THR A 214 -46.53 -16.94 7.71
C THR A 214 -45.08 -16.42 7.78
N THR A 215 -44.26 -17.09 8.59
CA THR A 215 -42.80 -16.88 8.69
C THR A 215 -41.99 -17.88 7.85
N GLU A 216 -42.67 -18.79 7.14
CA GLU A 216 -42.07 -19.80 6.27
C GLU A 216 -42.30 -19.39 4.80
N PRO A 217 -41.27 -18.95 4.07
CA PRO A 217 -41.34 -18.77 2.62
C PRO A 217 -41.57 -20.11 1.89
N PRO A 218 -42.14 -20.10 0.66
CA PRO A 218 -42.21 -21.29 -0.19
C PRO A 218 -40.85 -21.95 -0.44
N PRO A 219 -40.78 -23.27 -0.69
CA PRO A 219 -39.52 -23.98 -0.91
C PRO A 219 -38.63 -23.36 -2.01
N GLU A 220 -39.23 -22.88 -3.08
CA GLU A 220 -38.58 -22.24 -4.23
C GLU A 220 -37.88 -20.93 -3.82
N TRP A 221 -38.52 -20.17 -2.93
CA TRP A 221 -37.95 -18.97 -2.31
C TRP A 221 -36.79 -19.31 -1.38
N VAL A 222 -36.93 -20.37 -0.57
CA VAL A 222 -35.85 -20.84 0.31
C VAL A 222 -34.64 -21.33 -0.50
N GLU A 223 -34.86 -22.05 -1.61
CA GLU A 223 -33.80 -22.50 -2.52
C GLU A 223 -33.07 -21.32 -3.17
N LEU A 224 -33.81 -20.34 -3.70
CA LEU A 224 -33.24 -19.12 -4.26
C LEU A 224 -32.40 -18.35 -3.24
N LEU A 225 -32.89 -18.22 -2.00
CA LEU A 225 -32.17 -17.51 -0.94
C LEU A 225 -30.95 -18.29 -0.45
N LYS A 226 -30.99 -19.62 -0.42
CA LYS A 226 -29.80 -20.45 -0.20
C LYS A 226 -28.74 -20.21 -1.27
N LYS A 227 -29.12 -20.23 -2.56
CA LYS A 227 -28.22 -19.89 -3.68
C LYS A 227 -27.55 -18.52 -3.49
N TYR A 228 -28.28 -17.48 -3.13
CA TYR A 228 -27.68 -16.16 -2.84
C TYR A 228 -26.83 -16.14 -1.56
N ASN A 229 -27.17 -16.95 -0.56
CA ASN A 229 -26.33 -17.10 0.65
C ASN A 229 -24.99 -17.75 0.29
N ASP A 230 -24.97 -18.82 -0.50
CA ASP A 230 -23.74 -19.47 -0.96
C ASP A 230 -22.89 -18.56 -1.83
N ILE A 231 -23.50 -17.68 -2.65
CA ILE A 231 -22.80 -16.63 -3.37
C ILE A 231 -22.12 -15.64 -2.42
N LEU A 232 -22.78 -15.25 -1.31
CA LEU A 232 -22.19 -14.36 -0.31
C LEU A 232 -21.07 -15.03 0.49
N ARG A 233 -21.26 -16.30 0.88
CA ARG A 233 -20.21 -17.14 1.50
C ARG A 233 -18.98 -17.20 0.59
N LEU A 234 -19.15 -17.56 -0.69
CA LEU A 234 -18.09 -17.54 -1.71
C LEU A 234 -17.44 -16.16 -1.89
N ARG A 235 -18.22 -15.07 -1.93
CA ARG A 235 -17.66 -13.70 -2.07
C ARG A 235 -16.87 -13.24 -0.86
N SER A 236 -17.14 -13.76 0.34
CA SER A 236 -16.36 -13.46 1.55
C SER A 236 -14.88 -13.84 1.41
N HIS A 237 -14.57 -14.87 0.59
CA HIS A 237 -13.22 -15.31 0.26
C HIS A 237 -12.45 -14.39 -0.70
N ILE A 238 -13.12 -13.40 -1.31
CA ILE A 238 -12.54 -12.52 -2.31
C ILE A 238 -12.02 -11.24 -1.66
N VAL A 239 -10.70 -11.08 -1.64
CA VAL A 239 -10.03 -9.89 -1.09
C VAL A 239 -9.41 -9.07 -2.22
N LYS A 240 -9.49 -7.75 -2.09
CA LYS A 240 -8.84 -6.80 -3.00
C LYS A 240 -7.41 -6.51 -2.53
N LEU A 241 -6.43 -7.15 -3.16
CA LEU A 241 -5.01 -6.96 -2.86
C LEU A 241 -4.50 -5.62 -3.40
N ASN A 242 -4.67 -4.57 -2.60
CA ASN A 242 -4.13 -3.24 -2.87
C ASN A 242 -2.65 -3.16 -2.42
N PHE A 243 -1.86 -2.29 -3.06
CA PHE A 243 -0.59 -1.85 -2.46
C PHE A 243 -0.87 -1.25 -1.08
N PRO A 244 -0.02 -1.51 -0.06
CA PRO A 244 0.00 -0.74 1.17
C PRO A 244 0.03 0.74 0.79
N LYS A 245 -1.09 1.42 1.06
CA LYS A 245 -1.12 2.86 1.02
C LYS A 245 -0.54 3.26 2.36
N LYS A 246 0.62 3.92 2.37
CA LYS A 246 0.96 4.78 3.52
C LYS A 246 -0.30 5.59 3.80
N PRO A 247 -0.88 5.53 5.02
CA PRO A 247 -1.86 6.52 5.40
C PRO A 247 -1.10 7.84 5.30
N LYS A 248 -1.28 8.57 4.20
CA LYS A 248 -0.84 9.95 4.13
C LYS A 248 -1.50 10.59 5.36
N PRO A 249 -0.74 11.17 6.30
CA PRO A 249 -1.34 11.93 7.37
C PRO A 249 -1.85 13.21 6.69
N ARG A 250 -3.05 13.11 6.11
CA ARG A 250 -3.77 14.22 5.53
C ARG A 250 -4.45 14.86 6.71
N GLY A 251 -3.87 15.95 7.20
CA GLY A 251 -4.64 16.88 8.00
C GLY A 251 -5.81 17.33 7.15
N VAL A 252 -6.99 17.26 7.74
CA VAL A 252 -8.15 17.94 7.18
C VAL A 252 -7.93 19.43 7.47
N ASP A 253 -8.04 20.29 6.46
CA ASP A 253 -8.05 21.73 6.68
C ASP A 253 -9.43 22.13 7.25
N TRP A 254 -9.58 21.90 8.55
CA TRP A 254 -10.77 22.26 9.29
C TRP A 254 -11.06 23.75 9.22
N ALA A 255 -10.02 24.60 9.21
CA ALA A 255 -10.20 26.04 9.06
C ALA A 255 -10.77 26.41 7.68
N GLN A 256 -10.32 25.75 6.59
CA GLN A 256 -10.90 25.96 5.26
C GLN A 256 -12.32 25.39 5.15
N ILE A 257 -12.60 24.22 5.75
CA ILE A 257 -13.95 23.64 5.83
C ILE A 257 -14.90 24.58 6.60
N GLU A 258 -14.52 25.04 7.79
CA GLU A 258 -15.31 25.95 8.62
C GLU A 258 -15.53 27.29 7.92
N THR A 259 -14.51 27.83 7.26
CA THR A 259 -14.62 29.05 6.45
C THR A 259 -15.64 28.89 5.32
N PHE A 260 -15.56 27.78 4.56
CA PHE A 260 -16.48 27.49 3.47
C PHE A 260 -17.92 27.28 3.96
N LEU A 261 -18.11 26.51 5.04
CA LEU A 261 -19.43 26.29 5.64
C LEU A 261 -20.03 27.60 6.17
N THR A 262 -19.22 28.44 6.82
CA THR A 262 -19.61 29.77 7.30
C THR A 262 -20.02 30.69 6.14
N GLN A 263 -19.26 30.71 5.04
CA GLN A 263 -19.59 31.46 3.82
C GLN A 263 -20.90 30.99 3.17
N LYS A 264 -21.22 29.69 3.27
CA LYS A 264 -22.50 29.13 2.82
C LYS A 264 -23.64 29.29 3.83
N GLY A 265 -23.39 29.89 5.02
CA GLY A 265 -24.38 30.01 6.10
C GLY A 265 -24.75 28.68 6.78
N ILE A 266 -23.96 27.62 6.56
CA ILE A 266 -24.20 26.27 7.07
C ILE A 266 -23.57 26.16 8.46
N ARG A 267 -24.38 25.82 9.48
CA ARG A 267 -23.88 25.63 10.85
C ARG A 267 -23.50 24.17 11.07
N THR A 268 -22.40 23.96 11.79
CA THR A 268 -21.89 22.68 12.28
C THR A 268 -22.29 22.47 13.74
N TRP A 269 -22.42 21.21 14.15
CA TRP A 269 -22.36 20.81 15.56
C TRP A 269 -21.92 19.35 15.70
N ASP A 270 -21.26 19.06 16.82
CA ASP A 270 -20.63 17.78 17.06
C ASP A 270 -21.66 16.73 17.50
N MET A 271 -21.43 15.50 17.08
CA MET A 271 -22.12 14.29 17.50
C MET A 271 -21.10 13.19 17.73
N GLN A 272 -21.30 12.38 18.76
CA GLN A 272 -20.43 11.25 19.07
C GLN A 272 -21.22 9.95 18.91
N ASP A 273 -20.64 8.98 18.20
CA ASP A 273 -21.25 7.65 17.98
C ASP A 273 -20.12 6.61 17.92
N ASN A 274 -20.23 5.54 18.72
CA ASN A 274 -19.19 4.51 18.91
C ASN A 274 -17.76 5.05 19.17
N GLY A 275 -17.64 6.21 19.82
CA GLY A 275 -16.35 6.86 20.10
C GLY A 275 -15.78 7.71 18.96
N GLU A 276 -16.33 7.63 17.74
CA GLU A 276 -16.00 8.53 16.64
C GLU A 276 -16.78 9.86 16.76
N ILE A 277 -16.16 10.97 16.33
CA ILE A 277 -16.78 12.29 16.25
C ILE A 277 -17.25 12.57 14.82
N PHE A 278 -18.48 13.05 14.70
CA PHE A 278 -19.11 13.44 13.44
C PHE A 278 -19.66 14.86 13.55
N TYR A 279 -19.50 15.66 12.50
CA TYR A 279 -19.97 17.04 12.46
C TYR A 279 -21.26 17.08 11.63
N ARG A 280 -22.41 17.28 12.27
CA ARG A 280 -23.70 17.41 11.58
C ARG A 280 -23.85 18.83 11.03
N LEU A 281 -24.47 18.94 9.86
CA LEU A 281 -24.67 20.20 9.13
C LEU A 281 -26.16 20.58 9.09
N THR A 282 -26.45 21.89 9.08
CA THR A 282 -27.83 22.37 8.86
C THR A 282 -28.39 21.97 7.50
N GLU A 283 -27.56 21.97 6.46
CA GLU A 283 -27.89 21.62 5.08
C GLU A 283 -26.68 21.07 4.33
N CYS A 284 -26.93 20.38 3.21
CA CYS A 284 -25.89 19.70 2.47
C CYS A 284 -25.26 20.67 1.47
N PRO A 285 -23.96 21.02 1.56
CA PRO A 285 -23.34 21.98 0.65
C PRO A 285 -23.37 21.55 -0.83
N MET A 286 -23.61 20.26 -1.10
CA MET A 286 -23.68 19.70 -2.46
C MET A 286 -25.08 19.68 -3.10
N CYS A 287 -26.16 19.73 -2.31
CA CYS A 287 -27.52 19.69 -2.86
C CYS A 287 -28.50 20.68 -2.21
N GLY A 288 -28.04 21.54 -1.30
CA GLY A 288 -28.84 22.55 -0.58
C GLY A 288 -29.90 21.99 0.37
N ARG A 289 -30.04 20.66 0.48
CA ARG A 289 -31.13 20.01 1.21
C ARG A 289 -30.86 19.90 2.72
N ARG A 290 -31.87 20.24 3.52
CA ARG A 290 -31.90 20.16 5.00
C ARG A 290 -32.41 18.82 5.51
N ASP A 291 -33.39 18.24 4.82
CA ASP A 291 -34.02 16.95 5.15
C ASP A 291 -33.08 15.74 4.94
N GLY A 292 -32.00 15.93 4.16
CA GLY A 292 -30.97 14.92 3.91
C GLY A 292 -30.06 14.60 5.10
N ASN A 293 -30.31 15.14 6.30
CA ASN A 293 -29.51 15.00 7.52
C ASN A 293 -27.98 14.93 7.27
N PRO A 294 -27.38 15.94 6.63
CA PRO A 294 -25.99 15.89 6.18
C PRO A 294 -25.00 15.94 7.35
N TRP A 295 -23.86 15.26 7.19
CA TRP A 295 -22.81 15.18 8.21
C TRP A 295 -21.43 14.94 7.60
N MET A 296 -20.38 15.17 8.40
CA MET A 296 -18.98 14.97 8.02
C MET A 296 -18.29 14.05 9.04
N THR A 297 -17.33 13.25 8.58
CA THR A 297 -16.44 12.49 9.48
C THR A 297 -15.22 13.32 9.89
N GLN A 298 -14.43 12.85 10.87
CA GLN A 298 -13.11 13.42 11.20
C GLN A 298 -12.13 13.53 10.02
N ALA A 299 -12.39 12.83 8.91
CA ALA A 299 -11.62 12.92 7.66
C ALA A 299 -12.21 13.96 6.66
N GLY A 300 -13.09 14.86 7.11
CA GLY A 300 -13.75 15.87 6.28
C GLY A 300 -14.70 15.28 5.22
N ARG A 301 -15.05 13.99 5.31
CA ARG A 301 -15.88 13.32 4.30
C ARG A 301 -17.35 13.65 4.49
N LEU A 302 -17.92 14.43 3.58
CA LEU A 302 -19.34 14.77 3.57
C LEU A 302 -20.19 13.55 3.18
N LYS A 303 -21.23 13.30 3.99
CA LYS A 303 -22.24 12.26 3.78
C LYS A 303 -23.64 12.88 3.81
N CYS A 304 -24.57 12.28 3.06
CA CYS A 304 -25.97 12.72 2.95
C CYS A 304 -26.92 11.51 2.92
N PHE A 305 -28.17 11.66 3.36
CA PHE A 305 -29.15 10.57 3.27
C PHE A 305 -29.78 10.40 1.87
N HIS A 306 -29.70 11.42 1.00
CA HIS A 306 -30.29 11.42 -0.34
C HIS A 306 -29.43 10.69 -1.39
N ALA A 307 -29.38 9.36 -1.35
CA ALA A 307 -28.55 8.55 -2.24
C ALA A 307 -28.77 8.81 -3.75
N ASN A 308 -30.03 8.90 -4.18
CA ASN A 308 -30.39 8.98 -5.61
C ASN A 308 -30.26 10.40 -6.19
N THR A 309 -30.00 11.43 -5.37
CA THR A 309 -30.01 12.85 -5.81
C THR A 309 -28.86 13.69 -5.24
N CYS A 310 -27.92 13.08 -4.51
CA CYS A 310 -26.75 13.76 -3.96
C CYS A 310 -25.53 12.83 -4.03
N PRO A 311 -24.42 13.23 -4.69
CA PRO A 311 -23.20 12.41 -4.74
C PRO A 311 -22.55 12.16 -3.36
N ALA A 312 -22.89 12.95 -2.34
CA ALA A 312 -22.50 12.67 -0.94
C ALA A 312 -23.34 11.57 -0.27
N GLY A 313 -24.50 11.24 -0.83
CA GLY A 313 -25.37 10.18 -0.33
C GLY A 313 -25.21 8.84 -1.04
N GLU A 314 -24.44 8.78 -2.13
CA GLU A 314 -24.22 7.58 -2.94
C GLU A 314 -23.81 6.38 -2.06
N GLU A 315 -24.60 5.31 -2.15
CA GLU A 315 -24.37 4.07 -1.42
C GLU A 315 -23.52 3.15 -2.28
N HIS A 316 -22.44 2.63 -1.72
CA HIS A 316 -21.63 1.59 -2.35
C HIS A 316 -21.85 0.29 -1.59
N THR A 317 -22.03 -0.79 -2.32
CA THR A 317 -21.97 -2.15 -1.79
C THR A 317 -20.53 -2.64 -1.88
N ASP A 318 -20.00 -3.24 -0.83
CA ASP A 318 -18.76 -4.02 -0.92
C ASP A 318 -19.01 -5.41 -1.55
N LEU A 319 -17.97 -6.25 -1.61
CA LEU A 319 -18.08 -7.59 -2.17
C LEU A 319 -18.93 -8.52 -1.30
N GLN A 320 -19.03 -8.21 -0.02
CA GLN A 320 -19.77 -8.93 1.02
C GLN A 320 -21.26 -8.56 1.07
N GLY A 321 -21.73 -7.66 0.19
CA GLY A 321 -23.12 -7.22 0.14
C GLY A 321 -23.47 -6.14 1.17
N GLN A 322 -22.50 -5.62 1.91
CA GLN A 322 -22.72 -4.55 2.89
C GLN A 322 -22.73 -3.19 2.20
N THR A 323 -23.85 -2.49 2.28
CA THR A 323 -23.97 -1.10 1.79
C THR A 323 -23.43 -0.10 2.79
N PHE A 324 -22.56 0.80 2.32
CA PHE A 324 -21.99 1.89 3.11
C PHE A 324 -21.91 3.20 2.31
N LYS A 325 -21.96 4.32 3.03
CA LYS A 325 -21.76 5.66 2.44
C LYS A 325 -20.30 6.06 2.55
N LYS A 326 -19.60 5.98 1.42
CA LYS A 326 -18.20 6.39 1.27
C LYS A 326 -18.01 7.90 1.49
N GLY A 327 -19.00 8.70 1.10
CA GLY A 327 -18.99 10.15 1.20
C GLY A 327 -18.01 10.84 0.23
N LEU A 328 -18.25 12.13 -0.01
CA LEU A 328 -17.36 12.97 -0.81
C LEU A 328 -16.18 13.47 0.02
N PRO A 329 -14.94 13.34 -0.47
CA PRO A 329 -13.79 13.96 0.19
C PRO A 329 -13.82 15.50 0.00
N PRO A 330 -13.20 16.29 0.90
CA PRO A 330 -13.21 17.75 0.84
C PRO A 330 -12.91 18.36 -0.53
N GLU A 331 -11.96 17.79 -1.28
CA GLU A 331 -11.60 18.26 -2.64
C GLU A 331 -12.78 18.31 -3.63
N LYS A 332 -13.89 17.61 -3.34
CA LYS A 332 -15.07 17.53 -4.19
C LYS A 332 -16.25 18.40 -3.75
N TRP A 333 -16.20 19.01 -2.56
CA TRP A 333 -17.33 19.76 -2.01
C TRP A 333 -16.95 21.09 -1.32
N VAL A 334 -15.66 21.33 -1.05
CA VAL A 334 -15.13 22.63 -0.64
C VAL A 334 -14.37 23.24 -1.80
N GLU A 335 -14.77 24.45 -2.22
CA GLU A 335 -14.17 25.13 -3.36
C GLU A 335 -12.73 25.57 -3.05
N GLY A 336 -11.80 25.23 -3.96
CA GLY A 336 -10.38 25.54 -3.78
C GLY A 336 -9.68 24.82 -2.62
N TYR A 337 -10.24 23.70 -2.13
CA TYR A 337 -9.70 22.96 -0.99
C TYR A 337 -8.23 22.54 -1.16
N GLN A 338 -7.39 22.78 -0.15
CA GLN A 338 -6.00 22.35 -0.11
C GLN A 338 -5.81 21.37 1.06
N GLU A 339 -5.28 20.17 0.79
CA GLU A 339 -4.96 19.20 1.86
C GLU A 339 -3.84 19.76 2.77
N ILE A 340 -4.02 19.68 4.09
CA ILE A 340 -2.88 19.89 5.00
C ILE A 340 -2.02 18.63 4.94
N GLU A 341 -0.80 18.77 4.41
CA GLU A 341 0.21 17.73 4.53
C GLU A 341 0.76 17.73 5.95
N VAL A 342 0.15 16.92 6.83
CA VAL A 342 0.74 16.65 8.15
C VAL A 342 1.93 15.74 7.88
N SER A 343 3.13 16.31 7.96
CA SER A 343 4.34 15.50 7.98
C SER A 343 4.21 14.55 9.17
N PRO A 344 4.26 13.21 8.97
CA PRO A 344 4.24 12.31 10.12
C PRO A 344 5.42 12.69 11.02
N PRO A 345 5.27 12.62 12.36
CA PRO A 345 6.41 12.80 13.24
C PRO A 345 7.50 11.84 12.77
N VAL A 346 8.69 12.37 12.50
CA VAL A 346 9.84 11.53 12.20
C VAL A 346 10.06 10.70 13.45
N GLN A 347 9.73 9.41 13.38
CA GLN A 347 10.19 8.47 14.38
C GLN A 347 11.70 8.41 14.22
N GLU A 348 12.39 9.18 15.05
CA GLU A 348 13.83 9.05 15.19
C GLU A 348 14.10 7.62 15.65
N ASP A 349 14.80 6.86 14.82
CA ASP A 349 15.17 5.49 15.13
C ASP A 349 16.08 5.53 16.36
N GLN A 350 15.53 5.19 17.53
CA GLN A 350 16.19 5.30 18.84
C GLN A 350 17.38 4.33 19.00
N ARG A 351 17.73 3.58 17.95
CA ARG A 351 18.88 2.69 17.91
C ARG A 351 20.18 3.47 18.05
N GLU A 352 20.93 3.10 19.06
CA GLU A 352 22.25 3.66 19.36
C GLU A 352 23.24 3.31 18.25
N LYS A 353 23.49 4.29 17.38
CA LYS A 353 24.51 4.20 16.34
C LYS A 353 25.90 4.24 16.94
N THR A 354 26.79 3.43 16.39
CA THR A 354 28.15 3.28 16.90
C THR A 354 29.20 3.33 15.79
N ASP A 355 30.48 3.34 16.15
CA ASP A 355 31.59 3.26 15.20
C ASP A 355 31.81 1.82 14.72
N VAL A 356 32.59 1.63 13.64
CA VAL A 356 32.83 0.30 13.04
C VAL A 356 33.55 -0.68 13.99
N LYS A 357 34.46 -0.20 14.86
CA LYS A 357 35.19 -1.06 15.80
C LYS A 357 34.24 -1.58 16.88
N THR A 358 33.46 -0.68 17.48
CA THR A 358 32.46 -1.03 18.50
C THR A 358 31.34 -1.89 17.91
N ALA A 359 30.89 -1.62 16.68
CA ALA A 359 29.97 -2.49 15.95
C ALA A 359 30.53 -3.92 15.76
N ARG A 360 31.82 -4.07 15.43
CA ARG A 360 32.47 -5.39 15.34
C ARG A 360 32.59 -6.08 16.69
N GLU A 361 32.82 -5.37 17.78
CA GLU A 361 32.86 -6.00 19.11
C GLU A 361 31.48 -6.50 19.53
N ARG A 362 30.40 -5.71 19.32
CA ARG A 362 29.01 -6.18 19.50
C ARG A 362 28.71 -7.45 18.70
N ILE A 363 29.26 -7.58 17.50
CA ILE A 363 29.14 -8.80 16.68
C ILE A 363 29.89 -9.98 17.33
N ARG A 364 31.11 -9.78 17.85
CA ARG A 364 31.87 -10.82 18.56
C ARG A 364 31.19 -11.26 19.85
N ASP A 365 30.72 -10.33 20.66
CA ASP A 365 30.02 -10.63 21.92
C ASP A 365 28.73 -11.42 21.65
N ALA A 366 27.97 -11.04 20.60
CA ALA A 366 26.82 -11.81 20.14
C ALA A 366 27.20 -13.22 19.66
N LEU A 367 28.34 -13.38 18.97
CA LEU A 367 28.85 -14.68 18.53
C LEU A 367 29.35 -15.56 19.70
N ARG A 368 29.76 -14.96 20.82
CA ARG A 368 30.22 -15.66 22.03
C ARG A 368 29.11 -16.08 22.99
N SER A 369 27.90 -15.50 22.91
CA SER A 369 26.77 -15.96 23.71
C SER A 369 26.33 -17.38 23.33
N ASP A 370 25.53 -18.05 24.16
CA ASP A 370 24.92 -19.35 23.82
C ASP A 370 23.49 -19.21 23.23
N GLU A 371 22.99 -17.99 23.09
CA GLU A 371 21.64 -17.70 22.61
C GLU A 371 21.52 -17.76 21.09
N ASP A 372 20.31 -18.05 20.59
CA ASP A 372 19.99 -17.85 19.18
C ASP A 372 19.89 -16.32 18.92
N VAL A 373 20.66 -15.78 17.97
CA VAL A 373 20.84 -14.32 17.81
C VAL A 373 20.54 -13.81 16.40
N LEU A 374 19.89 -12.65 16.31
CA LEU A 374 19.77 -11.83 15.10
C LEU A 374 20.72 -10.64 15.22
N ILE A 375 21.79 -10.66 14.42
CA ILE A 375 22.79 -9.62 14.32
C ILE A 375 22.42 -8.68 13.18
N ARG A 376 21.76 -7.57 13.52
CA ARG A 376 21.51 -6.46 12.60
C ARG A 376 22.71 -5.53 12.59
N ALA A 377 23.42 -5.47 11.47
CA ALA A 377 24.46 -4.46 11.27
C ALA A 377 24.40 -3.88 9.87
N ALA A 378 24.78 -2.62 9.74
CA ALA A 378 24.92 -1.93 8.45
C ALA A 378 25.73 -2.80 7.45
N PRO A 379 25.25 -3.01 6.20
CA PRO A 379 26.02 -3.79 5.24
C PRO A 379 27.36 -3.10 4.93
N GLY A 380 28.44 -3.90 4.91
CA GLY A 380 29.81 -3.42 4.81
C GLY A 380 30.61 -3.41 6.11
N VAL A 381 29.99 -3.40 7.31
CA VAL A 381 30.68 -3.34 8.62
C VAL A 381 31.74 -4.45 8.79
N GLY A 382 31.54 -5.56 8.09
CA GLY A 382 32.41 -6.73 8.14
C GLY A 382 31.72 -7.97 8.72
N LYS A 383 30.39 -7.95 8.94
CA LYS A 383 29.58 -9.07 9.50
C LYS A 383 30.16 -10.45 9.19
N THR A 384 30.14 -10.84 7.91
CA THR A 384 30.63 -12.12 7.39
C THR A 384 32.11 -12.39 7.73
N HIS A 385 32.97 -11.38 7.63
CA HIS A 385 34.41 -11.48 7.92
C HIS A 385 34.68 -11.65 9.42
N THR A 386 34.10 -10.80 10.27
CA THR A 386 34.21 -10.89 11.74
C THR A 386 33.58 -12.16 12.27
N THR A 387 32.50 -12.64 11.63
CA THR A 387 31.91 -13.95 11.96
C THR A 387 32.85 -15.09 11.61
N LEU A 388 33.47 -15.08 10.42
CA LEU A 388 34.49 -16.08 10.06
C LEU A 388 35.69 -16.06 11.02
N GLU A 389 36.21 -14.89 11.38
CA GLU A 389 37.31 -14.73 12.35
C GLU A 389 37.00 -15.38 13.71
N GLU A 390 35.77 -15.22 14.22
CA GLU A 390 35.38 -15.71 15.55
C GLU A 390 34.95 -17.19 15.55
N ILE A 391 34.37 -17.71 14.45
CA ILE A 391 33.93 -19.12 14.38
C ILE A 391 35.03 -20.08 13.92
N LEU A 392 35.96 -19.67 13.04
CA LEU A 392 36.96 -20.57 12.47
C LEU A 392 37.87 -21.24 13.53
N PRO A 393 38.29 -20.57 14.63
CA PRO A 393 38.97 -21.24 15.73
C PRO A 393 38.11 -22.32 16.40
N GLN A 394 36.80 -22.09 16.54
CA GLN A 394 35.85 -23.03 17.15
C GLN A 394 35.60 -24.26 16.27
N CYS A 395 35.76 -24.12 14.95
CA CYS A 395 35.62 -25.21 13.98
C CYS A 395 36.63 -26.36 14.15
N ARG A 396 37.63 -26.24 15.04
CA ARG A 396 38.49 -27.38 15.42
C ARG A 396 37.71 -28.47 16.16
N ASP A 397 36.84 -28.04 17.08
CA ASP A 397 36.12 -28.92 18.02
C ASP A 397 34.60 -28.96 17.76
N ARG A 398 34.09 -28.06 16.90
CA ARG A 398 32.67 -27.94 16.52
C ARG A 398 32.47 -28.13 15.02
N LEU A 399 31.30 -28.65 14.62
CA LEU A 399 30.85 -28.64 13.21
C LEU A 399 29.91 -27.47 12.98
N VAL A 400 30.33 -26.51 12.16
CA VAL A 400 29.58 -25.28 11.87
C VAL A 400 29.00 -25.33 10.46
N LEU A 401 27.70 -25.04 10.34
CA LEU A 401 27.04 -24.79 9.06
C LEU A 401 27.00 -23.29 8.79
N PHE A 402 27.51 -22.85 7.65
CA PHE A 402 27.39 -21.47 7.17
C PHE A 402 26.54 -21.46 5.91
N THR A 403 25.42 -20.75 5.92
CA THR A 403 24.51 -20.67 4.76
C THR A 403 24.37 -19.26 4.22
N VAL A 404 24.26 -19.17 2.90
CA VAL A 404 24.13 -17.92 2.13
C VAL A 404 22.99 -18.00 1.11
N PRO A 405 22.51 -16.88 0.52
CA PRO A 405 21.32 -16.91 -0.35
C PRO A 405 21.45 -17.70 -1.65
N LYS A 406 22.67 -17.92 -2.17
CA LYS A 406 22.93 -18.57 -3.47
C LYS A 406 24.25 -19.31 -3.51
N GLY A 407 24.36 -20.28 -4.42
CA GLY A 407 25.61 -21.00 -4.71
C GLY A 407 26.78 -20.12 -5.19
N GLU A 408 26.51 -18.95 -5.78
CA GLU A 408 27.55 -17.95 -6.11
C GLU A 408 28.25 -17.42 -4.84
N ASN A 409 27.46 -17.07 -3.81
CA ASN A 409 27.99 -16.62 -2.53
C ASN A 409 28.77 -17.73 -1.80
N VAL A 410 28.42 -19.01 -2.00
CA VAL A 410 29.14 -20.14 -1.37
C VAL A 410 30.61 -20.15 -1.77
N ALA A 411 30.92 -19.84 -3.03
CA ALA A 411 32.31 -19.75 -3.49
C ALA A 411 33.05 -18.59 -2.81
N GLU A 412 32.45 -17.41 -2.76
CA GLU A 412 33.04 -16.23 -2.12
C GLU A 412 33.33 -16.44 -0.63
N ILE A 413 32.38 -17.02 0.12
CA ILE A 413 32.58 -17.31 1.55
C ILE A 413 33.61 -18.42 1.75
N TYR A 414 33.68 -19.41 0.86
CA TYR A 414 34.67 -20.48 0.91
C TYR A 414 36.10 -19.96 0.73
N GLU A 415 36.37 -19.16 -0.29
CA GLU A 415 37.72 -18.58 -0.48
C GLU A 415 38.08 -17.63 0.67
N LYS A 416 37.12 -16.84 1.18
CA LYS A 416 37.34 -15.98 2.35
C LYS A 416 37.62 -16.78 3.63
N ALA A 417 36.94 -17.91 3.83
CA ALA A 417 37.16 -18.80 4.96
C ALA A 417 38.54 -19.48 4.88
N LEU A 418 38.93 -19.98 3.71
CA LEU A 418 40.29 -20.51 3.48
C LEU A 418 41.38 -19.49 3.83
N SER A 419 41.21 -18.22 3.42
CA SER A 419 42.20 -17.16 3.72
C SER A 419 42.34 -16.78 5.21
N LEU A 420 41.41 -17.25 6.06
CA LEU A 420 41.34 -16.95 7.49
C LEU A 420 41.50 -18.20 8.38
N ALA A 421 41.55 -19.39 7.76
CA ALA A 421 41.50 -20.66 8.48
C ALA A 421 42.78 -20.89 9.29
N PRO A 422 42.69 -21.15 10.61
CA PRO A 422 43.79 -21.75 11.36
C PRO A 422 44.15 -23.12 10.76
N GLU A 423 45.43 -23.48 10.87
CA GLU A 423 45.89 -24.82 10.48
C GLU A 423 45.07 -25.91 11.21
N GLY A 424 44.73 -26.96 10.47
CA GLY A 424 43.91 -28.09 10.95
C GLY A 424 42.38 -27.92 10.84
N VAL A 425 41.86 -26.75 10.42
CA VAL A 425 40.41 -26.56 10.24
C VAL A 425 39.95 -27.04 8.85
N GLU A 426 39.11 -28.08 8.81
CA GLU A 426 38.54 -28.58 7.56
C GLU A 426 37.39 -27.68 7.07
N ILE A 427 37.50 -27.15 5.85
CA ILE A 427 36.47 -26.32 5.21
C ILE A 427 35.92 -27.05 3.98
N ARG A 428 34.59 -27.20 3.92
CA ARG A 428 33.87 -27.82 2.80
C ARG A 428 32.86 -26.85 2.21
N LYS A 429 32.79 -26.79 0.87
CA LYS A 429 31.69 -26.15 0.13
C LYS A 429 30.72 -27.20 -0.39
N ILE A 430 29.43 -26.97 -0.18
CA ILE A 430 28.32 -27.77 -0.71
C ILE A 430 27.62 -26.96 -1.80
N ARG A 431 27.55 -27.53 -3.00
CA ARG A 431 26.88 -26.97 -4.17
C ARG A 431 25.64 -27.79 -4.50
N GLY A 432 24.55 -27.10 -4.85
CA GLY A 432 23.37 -27.72 -5.43
C GLY A 432 23.66 -28.41 -6.78
N ARG A 433 22.70 -29.19 -7.27
CA ARG A 433 22.79 -29.84 -8.58
C ARG A 433 22.77 -28.78 -9.69
N ARG A 434 23.65 -28.91 -10.67
CA ARG A 434 23.68 -28.07 -11.88
C ARG A 434 23.97 -28.92 -13.11
N ARG A 435 23.34 -28.52 -14.21
CA ARG A 435 23.59 -28.97 -15.58
C ARG A 435 24.92 -28.38 -16.07
N GLU A 436 25.46 -28.98 -17.12
CA GLU A 436 26.51 -28.39 -17.94
C GLU A 436 25.91 -27.34 -18.88
N GLU A 437 26.51 -26.15 -18.97
CA GLU A 437 25.96 -25.06 -19.81
C GLU A 437 26.36 -25.14 -21.29
N ASN A 438 27.40 -25.92 -21.64
CA ASN A 438 28.00 -25.95 -22.99
C ASN A 438 28.08 -27.35 -23.64
N GLY A 439 27.46 -28.37 -23.05
CA GLY A 439 27.43 -29.72 -23.62
C GLY A 439 26.56 -29.78 -24.87
N SER A 440 27.18 -29.71 -26.05
CA SER A 440 26.60 -30.32 -27.26
C SER A 440 26.28 -31.78 -26.94
N GLY A 441 25.19 -32.34 -27.49
CA GLY A 441 24.65 -33.66 -27.10
C GLY A 441 25.48 -34.90 -27.45
N THR A 442 26.80 -34.78 -27.48
CA THR A 442 27.81 -35.83 -27.62
C THR A 442 28.15 -36.42 -26.26
N LEU A 443 28.08 -37.74 -26.15
CA LEU A 443 28.32 -38.54 -24.94
C LEU A 443 29.82 -38.64 -24.57
N ASP A 444 30.50 -37.51 -24.36
CA ASP A 444 31.87 -37.50 -23.86
C ASP A 444 31.90 -37.65 -22.33
N PHE A 445 32.60 -38.69 -21.86
CA PHE A 445 32.55 -39.15 -20.46
C PHE A 445 33.34 -38.30 -19.45
N ASN A 446 33.89 -37.15 -19.87
CA ASN A 446 34.61 -36.22 -19.01
C ASN A 446 33.77 -34.94 -18.80
N PRO A 447 33.12 -34.75 -17.64
CA PRO A 447 32.38 -33.51 -17.38
C PRO A 447 33.36 -32.32 -17.26
N PRO A 448 33.03 -31.14 -17.81
CA PRO A 448 33.76 -29.92 -17.50
C PRO A 448 33.56 -29.53 -16.02
N PRO A 449 34.48 -28.72 -15.43
CA PRO A 449 34.61 -28.54 -13.98
C PRO A 449 33.43 -27.90 -13.22
N GLU A 450 32.35 -27.50 -13.90
CA GLU A 450 31.20 -26.80 -13.29
C GLU A 450 29.91 -27.62 -13.25
N GLY A 451 29.76 -28.66 -14.08
CA GLY A 451 28.61 -29.56 -14.06
C GLY A 451 28.70 -30.55 -12.90
N ILE A 452 27.64 -30.71 -12.11
CA ILE A 452 27.67 -31.50 -10.85
C ILE A 452 26.70 -32.70 -10.89
N CYS A 453 25.74 -32.70 -11.81
CA CYS A 453 24.75 -33.77 -11.97
C CYS A 453 24.50 -34.09 -13.44
N TYR A 454 24.87 -35.30 -13.88
CA TYR A 454 24.70 -35.80 -15.25
C TYR A 454 23.23 -35.88 -15.71
N ASN A 455 22.31 -36.23 -14.80
CA ASN A 455 20.90 -36.48 -15.13
C ASN A 455 20.00 -35.33 -14.65
N MET A 456 20.35 -34.08 -14.95
CA MET A 456 19.66 -32.91 -14.39
C MET A 456 18.19 -32.83 -14.83
N ASP A 457 17.87 -33.14 -16.08
CA ASP A 457 16.50 -33.05 -16.62
C ASP A 457 15.54 -33.96 -15.85
N TYR A 458 15.98 -35.19 -15.55
CA TYR A 458 15.21 -36.14 -14.75
C TYR A 458 15.12 -35.73 -13.27
N VAL A 459 16.16 -35.07 -12.74
CA VAL A 459 16.12 -34.46 -11.40
C VAL A 459 15.09 -33.34 -11.34
N GLU A 460 14.98 -32.51 -12.38
CA GLU A 460 14.00 -31.43 -12.47
C GLU A 460 12.57 -31.97 -12.61
N GLU A 461 12.33 -32.99 -13.45
CA GLU A 461 11.05 -33.70 -13.55
C GLU A 461 10.58 -34.19 -12.16
N VAL A 462 11.43 -34.96 -11.49
CA VAL A 462 11.16 -35.53 -10.15
C VAL A 462 10.91 -34.44 -9.11
N ALA A 463 11.72 -33.37 -9.11
CA ALA A 463 11.55 -32.24 -8.18
C ALA A 463 10.27 -31.45 -8.45
N ASN A 464 9.89 -31.25 -9.71
CA ASN A 464 8.64 -30.59 -10.13
C ASN A 464 7.41 -31.41 -9.74
N TRP A 465 7.52 -32.74 -9.65
CA TRP A 465 6.47 -33.60 -9.08
C TRP A 465 6.44 -33.58 -7.53
N GLY A 466 7.42 -32.94 -6.88
CA GLY A 466 7.51 -32.78 -5.42
C GLY A 466 8.35 -33.83 -4.70
N TYR A 467 8.88 -34.82 -5.41
CA TYR A 467 9.67 -35.92 -4.84
C TYR A 467 11.11 -35.52 -4.53
N SER A 468 11.81 -36.32 -3.72
CA SER A 468 13.24 -36.13 -3.48
C SER A 468 14.08 -36.74 -4.61
N PRO A 469 14.86 -35.93 -5.38
CA PRO A 469 15.75 -36.48 -6.40
C PRO A 469 16.90 -37.33 -5.83
N GLY A 470 17.16 -37.22 -4.52
CA GLY A 470 18.07 -38.11 -3.81
C GLY A 470 17.55 -39.53 -3.66
N LEU A 471 16.23 -39.73 -3.55
CA LEU A 471 15.60 -41.03 -3.34
C LEU A 471 15.21 -41.70 -4.67
N ILE A 472 14.62 -40.93 -5.59
CA ILE A 472 14.20 -41.41 -6.91
C ILE A 472 15.41 -41.56 -7.85
N CYS A 473 16.00 -40.44 -8.27
CA CYS A 473 17.02 -40.41 -9.33
C CYS A 473 18.34 -41.05 -8.90
N CYS A 474 18.90 -40.65 -7.75
CA CYS A 474 20.26 -41.05 -7.40
C CYS A 474 20.41 -42.54 -7.07
N THR A 475 19.38 -43.20 -6.52
CA THR A 475 19.51 -44.57 -6.00
C THR A 475 19.42 -45.67 -7.07
N GLY A 476 19.48 -45.30 -8.34
CA GLY A 476 19.70 -46.20 -9.49
C GLY A 476 20.49 -45.51 -10.61
N CYS A 477 21.15 -44.38 -10.32
CA CYS A 477 21.94 -43.65 -11.29
C CYS A 477 23.25 -44.39 -11.55
N GLU A 478 23.56 -44.70 -12.81
CA GLU A 478 24.81 -45.37 -13.21
C GLU A 478 26.07 -44.62 -12.71
N HIS A 479 26.01 -43.28 -12.70
CA HIS A 479 27.08 -42.43 -12.21
C HIS A 479 27.17 -42.34 -10.67
N GLN A 480 26.30 -43.00 -9.88
CA GLN A 480 26.21 -42.81 -8.41
C GLN A 480 27.57 -42.96 -7.70
N LYS A 481 28.44 -43.87 -8.16
CA LYS A 481 29.77 -44.08 -7.57
C LYS A 481 30.68 -42.86 -7.73
N ASN A 482 30.64 -42.20 -8.89
CA ASN A 482 31.56 -41.13 -9.32
C ASN A 482 30.85 -39.76 -9.40
N CYS A 483 29.60 -39.65 -8.94
CA CYS A 483 28.79 -38.44 -9.09
C CYS A 483 29.34 -37.29 -8.23
N PRO A 484 29.78 -36.17 -8.83
CA PRO A 484 30.35 -35.04 -8.09
C PRO A 484 29.39 -34.45 -7.03
N TYR A 485 28.08 -34.57 -7.25
CA TYR A 485 27.08 -34.18 -6.25
C TYR A 485 27.13 -35.08 -5.01
N GLN A 486 27.25 -36.39 -5.17
CA GLN A 486 27.22 -37.34 -4.04
C GLN A 486 28.54 -37.36 -3.25
N GLU A 487 29.68 -37.18 -3.92
CA GLU A 487 31.00 -37.11 -3.26
C GLU A 487 31.09 -36.03 -2.18
N GLN A 488 30.44 -34.88 -2.39
CA GLN A 488 30.38 -33.78 -1.42
C GLN A 488 29.76 -34.19 -0.07
N PHE A 489 28.94 -35.24 -0.02
CA PHE A 489 28.26 -35.68 1.21
C PHE A 489 28.92 -36.90 1.87
N LYS A 490 29.63 -37.74 1.11
CA LYS A 490 30.34 -38.93 1.64
C LYS A 490 31.44 -38.53 2.65
N SER A 491 32.08 -37.39 2.40
CA SER A 491 33.25 -36.89 3.13
C SER A 491 32.95 -35.73 4.09
N LEU A 492 31.70 -35.54 4.52
CA LEU A 492 31.37 -34.50 5.51
C LEU A 492 32.15 -34.72 6.82
N PRO A 493 32.85 -33.70 7.33
CA PRO A 493 33.75 -33.88 8.48
C PRO A 493 32.98 -34.00 9.80
N LYS A 494 33.72 -34.35 10.87
CA LYS A 494 33.16 -34.43 12.24
C LYS A 494 33.18 -33.07 12.94
N THR A 495 34.20 -32.25 12.65
CA THR A 495 34.36 -30.86 13.07
C THR A 495 34.86 -30.08 11.85
N GLY A 496 34.64 -28.76 11.80
CA GLY A 496 35.00 -27.94 10.64
C GLY A 496 33.89 -26.98 10.22
N LEU A 497 34.07 -26.35 9.05
CA LEU A 497 33.12 -25.42 8.48
C LEU A 497 32.51 -25.98 7.19
N VAL A 498 31.18 -26.13 7.15
CA VAL A 498 30.42 -26.52 5.96
C VAL A 498 29.67 -25.30 5.41
N ILE A 499 29.98 -24.89 4.18
CA ILE A 499 29.42 -23.68 3.55
C ILE A 499 28.45 -24.11 2.45
N ALA A 500 27.20 -23.64 2.48
CA ALA A 500 26.14 -24.08 1.57
C ALA A 500 25.16 -22.93 1.22
N ALA A 501 24.28 -23.13 0.24
CA ALA A 501 23.15 -22.22 0.05
C ALA A 501 22.04 -22.49 1.10
N HIS A 502 21.21 -21.50 1.46
CA HIS A 502 20.11 -21.71 2.43
C HIS A 502 19.19 -22.86 2.01
N GLU A 503 18.85 -22.95 0.72
CA GLU A 503 18.05 -24.05 0.14
C GLU A 503 18.69 -25.43 0.36
N SER A 504 20.02 -25.49 0.41
CA SER A 504 20.76 -26.74 0.61
C SER A 504 20.70 -27.22 2.07
N ALA A 505 20.44 -26.34 3.04
CA ALA A 505 20.30 -26.71 4.46
C ALA A 505 19.22 -27.76 4.69
N VAL A 506 18.12 -27.69 3.91
CA VAL A 506 17.00 -28.64 3.95
C VAL A 506 17.41 -30.05 3.45
N SER A 507 18.43 -30.12 2.60
CA SER A 507 18.93 -31.37 1.98
C SER A 507 20.16 -31.99 2.67
N LEU A 508 20.70 -31.36 3.72
CA LEU A 508 21.86 -31.90 4.42
C LEU A 508 21.53 -33.23 5.12
N PRO A 509 22.50 -34.17 5.24
CA PRO A 509 22.23 -35.48 5.82
C PRO A 509 21.81 -35.39 7.30
N LYS A 510 20.57 -35.76 7.62
CA LYS A 510 20.00 -35.76 8.99
C LYS A 510 20.83 -36.50 10.06
N LYS A 511 21.77 -37.37 9.66
CA LYS A 511 22.69 -38.08 10.57
C LYS A 511 23.86 -37.21 11.07
N ARG A 512 24.02 -35.98 10.56
CA ARG A 512 25.03 -35.02 11.01
C ARG A 512 24.36 -33.93 11.85
N HIS A 513 24.91 -33.70 13.04
CA HIS A 513 24.57 -32.57 13.90
C HIS A 513 25.54 -31.44 13.62
N PHE A 514 25.02 -30.22 13.54
CA PHE A 514 25.81 -29.00 13.52
C PHE A 514 25.67 -28.35 14.89
N ASP A 515 26.76 -27.85 15.46
CA ASP A 515 26.70 -27.23 16.79
C ASP A 515 26.26 -25.76 16.67
N LEU A 516 26.67 -25.13 15.57
CA LEU A 516 26.30 -23.77 15.18
C LEU A 516 25.84 -23.73 13.72
N TRP A 517 24.78 -22.97 13.46
CA TRP A 517 24.31 -22.61 12.12
C TRP A 517 24.31 -21.09 11.94
N VAL A 518 25.24 -20.60 11.13
CA VAL A 518 25.28 -19.21 10.67
C VAL A 518 24.45 -19.06 9.39
N ILE A 519 23.57 -18.06 9.38
CA ILE A 519 22.70 -17.70 8.26
C ILE A 519 23.07 -16.27 7.85
N ASP A 520 23.75 -16.10 6.72
CA ASP A 520 24.13 -14.77 6.20
C ASP A 520 23.09 -14.25 5.21
N GLU A 521 22.65 -13.00 5.39
CA GLU A 521 21.47 -12.41 4.74
C GLU A 521 20.13 -13.16 5.04
N ASN A 522 19.05 -12.78 4.35
CA ASN A 522 17.68 -13.21 4.65
C ASN A 522 17.34 -14.62 4.09
N PRO A 523 16.95 -15.60 4.93
CA PRO A 523 16.67 -16.97 4.50
C PRO A 523 15.22 -17.25 4.05
N VAL A 524 14.27 -16.32 4.24
CA VAL A 524 12.81 -16.56 4.07
C VAL A 524 12.48 -17.17 2.72
N ALA A 525 12.99 -16.59 1.63
CA ALA A 525 12.68 -17.04 0.27
C ALA A 525 13.20 -18.46 -0.06
N SER A 526 14.12 -19.00 0.75
CA SER A 526 14.66 -20.36 0.58
C SER A 526 14.08 -21.37 1.58
N LEU A 527 13.61 -20.92 2.75
CA LEU A 527 13.12 -21.79 3.83
C LEU A 527 11.58 -21.77 3.98
N LEU A 528 10.86 -20.82 3.38
CA LEU A 528 9.40 -20.85 3.22
C LEU A 528 9.05 -21.24 1.78
N GLN A 529 8.54 -22.46 1.60
CA GLN A 529 8.24 -23.02 0.29
C GLN A 529 6.76 -22.80 -0.06
N THR A 530 6.50 -22.12 -1.18
CA THR A 530 5.19 -22.09 -1.82
C THR A 530 5.20 -23.04 -3.00
N LYS A 531 4.38 -24.10 -2.97
CA LYS A 531 4.18 -25.01 -4.10
C LYS A 531 2.79 -24.80 -4.70
N THR A 532 2.67 -24.94 -6.01
CA THR A 532 1.41 -24.75 -6.75
C THR A 532 1.05 -26.01 -7.52
N VAL A 533 -0.16 -26.51 -7.31
CA VAL A 533 -0.69 -27.75 -7.88
C VAL A 533 -1.78 -27.40 -8.89
N SER A 534 -1.78 -28.09 -10.03
CA SER A 534 -2.79 -27.94 -11.07
C SER A 534 -4.01 -28.83 -10.81
N PRO A 535 -5.21 -28.49 -11.31
CA PRO A 535 -6.39 -29.35 -11.18
C PRO A 535 -6.19 -30.77 -11.72
N GLY A 536 -5.39 -30.94 -12.79
CA GLY A 536 -5.11 -32.26 -13.37
C GLY A 536 -4.32 -33.19 -12.43
N ALA A 537 -3.49 -32.65 -11.54
CA ALA A 537 -2.72 -33.44 -10.59
C ALA A 537 -3.60 -34.03 -9.46
N LEU A 538 -4.69 -33.34 -9.06
CA LEU A 538 -5.69 -33.90 -8.15
C LEU A 538 -6.51 -35.01 -8.83
N SER A 539 -6.82 -34.86 -10.13
CA SER A 539 -7.52 -35.92 -10.90
C SER A 539 -6.72 -37.22 -11.00
N GLN A 540 -5.39 -37.17 -11.01
CA GLN A 540 -4.54 -38.37 -10.96
C GLN A 540 -4.72 -39.14 -9.64
N ILE A 541 -4.81 -38.42 -8.51
CA ILE A 541 -5.05 -39.01 -7.20
C ILE A 541 -6.50 -39.55 -7.11
N ARG A 542 -7.50 -38.80 -7.62
CA ARG A 542 -8.90 -39.26 -7.67
C ARG A 542 -9.04 -40.65 -8.28
N ALA A 543 -8.36 -40.90 -9.41
CA ALA A 543 -8.44 -42.17 -10.14
C ALA A 543 -7.87 -43.40 -9.37
N LYS A 544 -7.25 -43.18 -8.22
CA LYS A 544 -6.65 -44.19 -7.34
C LYS A 544 -7.40 -44.36 -6.01
N LEU A 545 -8.33 -43.46 -5.69
CA LEU A 545 -9.09 -43.50 -4.44
C LEU A 545 -10.44 -44.22 -4.59
N PRO A 546 -11.05 -44.72 -3.50
CA PRO A 546 -12.40 -45.29 -3.53
C PRO A 546 -13.46 -44.27 -3.95
N ARG A 547 -14.60 -44.72 -4.51
CA ARG A 547 -15.68 -43.83 -4.99
C ARG A 547 -16.20 -42.83 -3.94
N ARG A 548 -16.14 -43.17 -2.65
CA ARG A 548 -16.55 -42.25 -1.56
C ARG A 548 -15.69 -40.97 -1.47
N SER A 549 -14.45 -41.03 -1.95
CA SER A 549 -13.52 -39.90 -2.04
C SER A 549 -13.75 -38.98 -3.24
N GLU A 550 -14.64 -39.34 -4.18
CA GLU A 550 -14.95 -38.48 -5.33
C GLU A 550 -15.70 -37.21 -4.91
N LEU A 551 -16.64 -37.32 -3.96
CA LEU A 551 -17.45 -36.19 -3.48
C LEU A 551 -16.59 -35.07 -2.87
N PRO A 552 -15.65 -35.32 -1.92
CA PRO A 552 -14.74 -34.30 -1.43
C PRO A 552 -13.94 -33.59 -2.54
N LEU A 553 -13.38 -34.35 -3.49
CA LEU A 553 -12.53 -33.81 -4.55
C LEU A 553 -13.33 -32.97 -5.56
N ASP A 554 -14.53 -33.43 -5.94
CA ASP A 554 -15.42 -32.67 -6.83
C ASP A 554 -15.97 -31.41 -6.15
N THR A 555 -16.30 -31.48 -4.85
CA THR A 555 -16.69 -30.30 -4.07
C THR A 555 -15.54 -29.29 -3.98
N ILE A 556 -14.33 -29.72 -3.60
CA ILE A 556 -13.12 -28.88 -3.56
C ILE A 556 -12.90 -28.17 -4.92
N LYS A 557 -13.04 -28.90 -6.03
CA LYS A 557 -12.92 -28.33 -7.38
C LYS A 557 -14.05 -27.34 -7.69
N ALA A 558 -15.30 -27.70 -7.40
CA ALA A 558 -16.48 -26.87 -7.66
C ALA A 558 -16.45 -25.55 -6.87
N GLN A 559 -15.92 -25.55 -5.63
CA GLN A 559 -15.72 -24.32 -4.85
C GLN A 559 -14.70 -23.38 -5.52
N GLY A 560 -13.61 -23.91 -6.08
CA GLY A 560 -12.66 -23.13 -6.87
C GLY A 560 -13.27 -22.52 -8.14
N GLU A 561 -14.10 -23.29 -8.86
CA GLU A 561 -14.83 -22.84 -10.04
C GLU A 561 -15.94 -21.82 -9.70
N GLY A 562 -16.63 -21.99 -8.57
CA GLY A 562 -17.59 -21.03 -8.03
C GLY A 562 -16.95 -19.70 -7.67
N LEU A 563 -15.81 -19.73 -6.98
CA LEU A 563 -15.05 -18.55 -6.60
C LEU A 563 -14.59 -17.74 -7.82
N LEU A 564 -14.12 -18.42 -8.87
CA LEU A 564 -13.68 -17.79 -10.12
C LEU A 564 -14.79 -16.96 -10.79
N LYS A 565 -16.05 -17.42 -10.76
CA LYS A 565 -17.20 -16.74 -11.38
C LYS A 565 -17.46 -15.34 -10.80
N TYR A 566 -17.04 -15.07 -9.56
CA TYR A 566 -17.29 -13.80 -8.87
C TYR A 566 -16.07 -12.86 -8.83
N LEU A 567 -14.95 -13.22 -9.47
CA LEU A 567 -13.74 -12.38 -9.48
C LEU A 567 -13.83 -11.21 -10.46
N ALA A 568 -14.18 -10.03 -9.94
CA ALA A 568 -14.25 -8.76 -10.68
C ALA A 568 -12.86 -8.18 -11.05
N GLY A 569 -12.12 -8.85 -11.93
CA GLY A 569 -10.90 -8.33 -12.55
C GLY A 569 -9.62 -8.38 -11.70
N ASN A 570 -8.51 -7.99 -12.32
CA ASN A 570 -7.13 -8.40 -11.99
C ASN A 570 -6.50 -7.72 -10.76
N GLN A 571 -7.30 -7.27 -9.79
CA GLN A 571 -6.87 -6.80 -8.46
C GLN A 571 -7.54 -7.60 -7.32
N HIS A 572 -8.50 -8.45 -7.64
CA HIS A 572 -9.16 -9.33 -6.69
C HIS A 572 -8.52 -10.72 -6.76
N GLU A 573 -8.43 -11.36 -5.60
CA GLU A 573 -7.95 -12.72 -5.44
C GLU A 573 -8.89 -13.45 -4.49
N GLY A 574 -9.36 -14.61 -4.91
CA GLY A 574 -10.18 -15.49 -4.09
C GLY A 574 -9.32 -16.55 -3.42
N ARG A 575 -9.50 -16.76 -2.11
CA ARG A 575 -8.85 -17.85 -1.38
C ARG A 575 -9.82 -18.59 -0.47
N ILE A 576 -9.97 -19.89 -0.70
CA ILE A 576 -10.72 -20.79 0.17
C ILE A 576 -9.71 -21.71 0.83
N TYR A 577 -9.54 -21.58 2.15
CA TYR A 577 -8.53 -22.33 2.90
C TYR A 577 -9.09 -23.69 3.32
N ALA A 578 -8.30 -24.75 3.15
CA ALA A 578 -8.61 -26.07 3.69
C ALA A 578 -8.08 -26.25 5.12
N THR A 579 -7.07 -25.45 5.48
CA THR A 579 -6.55 -25.25 6.84
C THR A 579 -7.17 -23.99 7.48
N THR A 580 -6.80 -23.66 8.72
CA THR A 580 -7.25 -22.43 9.39
C THR A 580 -6.91 -21.18 8.54
N PRO A 581 -7.87 -20.29 8.23
CA PRO A 581 -7.62 -19.09 7.44
C PRO A 581 -6.81 -18.01 8.21
N PRO A 582 -5.78 -17.40 7.61
CA PRO A 582 -5.01 -16.31 8.23
C PRO A 582 -5.58 -14.92 7.95
N ALA A 583 -5.32 -13.98 8.87
CA ALA A 583 -5.46 -12.52 8.69
C ALA A 583 -6.79 -12.06 8.04
N GLU A 584 -6.73 -11.49 6.83
CA GLU A 584 -7.88 -10.96 6.09
C GLU A 584 -8.97 -12.01 5.79
N TRP A 585 -8.65 -13.31 5.91
CA TRP A 585 -9.60 -14.43 5.77
C TRP A 585 -10.00 -15.09 7.09
N LYS A 586 -9.51 -14.64 8.25
CA LYS A 586 -9.71 -15.30 9.57
C LYS A 586 -11.16 -15.63 9.92
N ASN A 587 -12.12 -14.88 9.37
CA ASN A 587 -13.56 -15.05 9.62
C ASN A 587 -14.32 -15.70 8.44
N THR A 588 -13.62 -16.32 7.48
CA THR A 588 -14.23 -17.08 6.37
C THR A 588 -14.22 -18.58 6.68
N GLU A 589 -15.17 -19.32 6.12
CA GLU A 589 -15.31 -20.77 6.30
C GLU A 589 -14.14 -21.56 5.69
N SER A 590 -13.87 -22.77 6.15
CA SER A 590 -12.95 -23.68 5.46
C SER A 590 -13.58 -24.23 4.18
N VAL A 591 -12.78 -24.82 3.28
CA VAL A 591 -13.29 -25.53 2.09
C VAL A 591 -14.28 -26.64 2.45
N TRP A 592 -14.12 -27.22 3.63
CA TRP A 592 -14.90 -28.34 4.15
C TRP A 592 -16.26 -27.86 4.66
N GLU A 593 -16.29 -26.76 5.42
CA GLU A 593 -17.51 -26.10 5.90
C GLU A 593 -18.30 -25.45 4.75
N LEU A 594 -17.60 -24.70 3.87
CA LEU A 594 -18.18 -24.07 2.69
C LEU A 594 -18.79 -25.11 1.74
N GLY A 595 -18.11 -26.24 1.56
CA GLY A 595 -18.57 -27.37 0.76
C GLY A 595 -19.65 -28.24 1.40
N GLY A 596 -19.93 -28.09 2.70
CA GLY A 596 -20.84 -28.97 3.44
C GLY A 596 -20.32 -30.40 3.63
N ILE A 597 -19.00 -30.58 3.63
CA ILE A 597 -18.30 -31.88 3.61
C ILE A 597 -17.35 -32.11 4.81
N GLU A 598 -17.47 -31.35 5.91
CA GLU A 598 -16.62 -31.55 7.11
C GLU A 598 -16.67 -32.99 7.64
N SER A 599 -17.84 -33.62 7.62
CA SER A 599 -18.03 -35.04 8.00
C SER A 599 -17.27 -36.03 7.10
N HIS A 600 -16.90 -35.64 5.88
CA HIS A 600 -16.12 -36.47 4.95
C HIS A 600 -14.62 -36.31 5.13
N LYS A 601 -14.14 -35.33 5.90
CA LYS A 601 -12.71 -35.02 6.05
C LYS A 601 -11.91 -36.18 6.65
N THR A 602 -12.41 -36.81 7.72
CA THR A 602 -11.75 -37.97 8.33
C THR A 602 -11.81 -39.23 7.45
N PRO A 603 -12.97 -39.66 6.89
CA PRO A 603 -12.99 -40.77 5.93
C PRO A 603 -12.13 -40.54 4.68
N PHE A 604 -11.97 -39.29 4.24
CA PHE A 604 -11.09 -38.92 3.14
C PHE A 604 -9.61 -38.98 3.55
N ALA A 605 -9.26 -38.59 4.78
CA ALA A 605 -7.92 -38.77 5.34
C ALA A 605 -7.53 -40.26 5.46
N GLU A 606 -8.48 -41.12 5.84
CA GLU A 606 -8.33 -42.58 5.85
C GLU A 606 -8.11 -43.13 4.43
N ASP A 607 -8.91 -42.70 3.45
CA ASP A 607 -8.75 -43.12 2.04
C ASP A 607 -7.39 -42.70 1.46
N LEU A 608 -6.84 -41.56 1.88
CA LEU A 608 -5.49 -41.12 1.51
C LEU A 608 -4.37 -41.99 2.12
N SER A 609 -4.63 -42.76 3.18
CA SER A 609 -3.59 -43.58 3.83
C SER A 609 -3.06 -44.73 2.96
N CYS A 610 -3.73 -45.07 1.84
CA CYS A 610 -3.19 -46.00 0.84
C CYS A 610 -1.88 -45.50 0.18
N PHE A 611 -1.63 -44.19 0.25
CA PHE A 611 -0.38 -43.57 -0.18
C PHE A 611 0.62 -43.35 0.96
N ASP A 612 0.32 -43.70 2.21
CA ASP A 612 1.27 -43.61 3.31
C ASP A 612 2.37 -44.68 3.15
N GLN A 613 3.45 -44.53 3.92
CA GLN A 613 4.58 -45.47 3.92
C GLN A 613 4.14 -46.77 4.62
N LEU A 614 4.24 -47.90 3.92
CA LEU A 614 3.93 -49.22 4.49
C LEU A 614 5.01 -49.64 5.50
N GLU A 615 4.70 -50.54 6.43
CA GLU A 615 5.61 -50.95 7.51
C GLU A 615 6.92 -51.58 6.96
N GLU A 616 6.80 -52.33 5.87
CA GLU A 616 7.92 -52.97 5.16
C GLU A 616 8.65 -52.04 4.18
N GLU A 617 8.10 -50.86 3.88
CA GLU A 617 8.74 -49.86 3.04
C GLU A 617 9.66 -48.96 3.87
N ASN A 618 10.88 -48.72 3.38
CA ASN A 618 11.62 -47.51 3.77
C ASN A 618 11.24 -46.32 2.88
N LEU A 619 11.58 -45.10 3.33
CA LEU A 619 11.31 -43.83 2.65
C LEU A 619 11.68 -43.81 1.15
N LYS A 620 12.70 -44.57 0.73
CA LYS A 620 13.10 -44.72 -0.69
C LYS A 620 12.14 -45.64 -1.45
N GLN A 621 11.79 -46.80 -0.90
CA GLN A 621 10.83 -47.73 -1.52
C GLN A 621 9.47 -47.04 -1.69
N TRP A 622 8.98 -46.41 -0.63
CA TRP A 622 7.74 -45.64 -0.61
C TRP A 622 7.66 -44.59 -1.73
N GLN A 623 8.61 -43.65 -1.78
CA GLN A 623 8.60 -42.64 -2.85
C GLN A 623 8.73 -43.27 -4.25
N LYS A 624 9.45 -44.39 -4.40
CA LYS A 624 9.52 -45.11 -5.68
C LYS A 624 8.19 -45.77 -6.07
N ARG A 625 7.43 -46.36 -5.13
CA ARG A 625 6.07 -46.86 -5.38
C ARG A 625 5.17 -45.72 -5.86
N LEU A 626 5.15 -44.61 -5.13
CA LEU A 626 4.32 -43.46 -5.48
C LEU A 626 4.68 -42.87 -6.86
N TYR A 627 5.98 -42.77 -7.20
CA TYR A 627 6.45 -42.23 -8.48
C TYR A 627 6.19 -43.18 -9.67
N TYR A 628 6.68 -44.42 -9.61
CA TYR A 628 6.69 -45.33 -10.76
C TYR A 628 5.41 -46.16 -10.88
N SER A 629 4.87 -46.66 -9.75
CA SER A 629 3.72 -47.56 -9.72
C SER A 629 2.40 -46.78 -9.66
N GLU A 630 2.27 -45.85 -8.72
CA GLU A 630 1.04 -45.06 -8.58
C GLU A 630 0.96 -43.89 -9.56
N LYS A 631 2.11 -43.33 -9.96
CA LYS A 631 2.23 -42.18 -10.88
C LYS A 631 1.44 -40.97 -10.38
N VAL A 632 1.47 -40.73 -9.06
CA VAL A 632 0.84 -39.58 -8.42
C VAL A 632 1.81 -38.41 -8.27
N ASN A 633 1.31 -37.19 -8.38
CA ASN A 633 2.09 -35.99 -8.07
C ASN A 633 2.22 -35.83 -6.54
N PHE A 634 3.42 -35.91 -6.00
CA PHE A 634 3.65 -35.85 -4.54
C PHE A 634 3.24 -34.52 -3.94
N THR A 635 3.39 -33.41 -4.66
CA THR A 635 2.94 -32.09 -4.17
C THR A 635 1.42 -32.02 -4.06
N ALA A 636 0.68 -32.63 -4.99
CA ALA A 636 -0.77 -32.74 -4.91
C ALA A 636 -1.22 -33.57 -3.69
N LEU A 637 -0.45 -34.62 -3.37
CA LEU A 637 -0.67 -35.46 -2.20
C LEU A 637 -0.31 -34.74 -0.88
N GLU A 638 0.82 -34.03 -0.80
CA GLU A 638 1.15 -33.12 0.32
C GLU A 638 0.06 -32.04 0.52
N TRP A 639 -0.54 -31.51 -0.55
CA TRP A 639 -1.66 -30.57 -0.45
C TRP A 639 -2.89 -31.22 0.20
N LEU A 640 -3.24 -32.45 -0.20
CA LEU A 640 -4.38 -33.18 0.35
C LEU A 640 -4.16 -33.59 1.82
N TRP A 641 -2.99 -34.14 2.15
CA TRP A 641 -2.61 -34.43 3.55
C TRP A 641 -2.58 -33.17 4.43
N THR A 642 -2.17 -32.02 3.89
CA THR A 642 -2.23 -30.74 4.63
C THR A 642 -3.68 -30.24 4.77
N ALA A 643 -4.52 -30.43 3.75
CA ALA A 643 -5.93 -30.06 3.75
C ALA A 643 -6.77 -30.87 4.75
N THR A 644 -6.45 -32.16 4.94
CA THR A 644 -7.08 -33.03 5.95
C THR A 644 -6.52 -32.83 7.37
N GLY A 645 -5.32 -32.24 7.50
CA GLY A 645 -4.63 -32.05 8.78
C GLY A 645 -3.62 -33.16 9.15
N GLN A 646 -3.37 -34.11 8.25
CA GLN A 646 -2.33 -35.14 8.41
C GLN A 646 -0.90 -34.57 8.30
N GLN A 647 -0.72 -33.40 7.69
CA GLN A 647 0.57 -32.69 7.61
C GLN A 647 0.47 -31.22 8.02
N ALA A 648 1.54 -30.72 8.63
CA ALA A 648 1.67 -29.31 8.97
C ALA A 648 1.90 -28.44 7.72
N GLY A 649 1.22 -27.30 7.65
CA GLY A 649 1.31 -26.35 6.55
C GLY A 649 0.03 -25.53 6.40
N VAL A 650 -0.05 -24.76 5.32
CA VAL A 650 -1.26 -24.02 4.93
C VAL A 650 -1.64 -24.45 3.53
N ALA A 651 -2.83 -25.06 3.38
CA ALA A 651 -3.38 -25.51 2.11
C ALA A 651 -4.64 -24.70 1.76
N TYR A 652 -4.70 -24.17 0.54
CA TYR A 652 -5.85 -23.40 0.07
C TYR A 652 -6.02 -23.46 -1.44
N ILE A 653 -7.26 -23.25 -1.89
CA ILE A 653 -7.61 -23.00 -3.28
C ILE A 653 -7.40 -21.51 -3.57
N LYS A 654 -6.76 -21.20 -4.68
CA LYS A 654 -6.46 -19.84 -5.13
C LYS A 654 -7.06 -19.60 -6.49
N ALA A 655 -8.01 -18.67 -6.57
CA ALA A 655 -8.62 -18.23 -7.82
C ALA A 655 -8.15 -16.81 -8.18
N ARG A 656 -7.82 -16.61 -9.47
CA ARG A 656 -7.39 -15.31 -10.03
C ARG A 656 -7.99 -15.14 -11.43
N ALA A 657 -8.20 -13.88 -11.83
CA ALA A 657 -8.52 -13.52 -13.23
C ALA A 657 -7.28 -13.61 -14.15
N ASP A 658 -6.65 -14.80 -14.19
CA ASP A 658 -5.58 -15.18 -15.11
C ASP A 658 -6.15 -16.10 -16.20
N ARG A 659 -5.71 -15.91 -17.46
CA ARG A 659 -6.13 -16.74 -18.60
C ARG A 659 -5.46 -18.11 -18.62
N LYS A 660 -4.26 -18.27 -18.04
CA LYS A 660 -3.50 -19.53 -18.09
C LYS A 660 -3.84 -20.46 -16.93
N HIS A 661 -3.83 -19.91 -15.71
CA HIS A 661 -4.03 -20.68 -14.48
C HIS A 661 -5.07 -19.97 -13.58
N PRO A 662 -6.35 -19.96 -13.98
CA PRO A 662 -7.39 -19.25 -13.24
C PRO A 662 -7.66 -19.82 -11.85
N ILE A 663 -7.42 -21.12 -11.67
CA ILE A 663 -7.53 -21.85 -10.40
C ILE A 663 -6.23 -22.62 -10.17
N SER A 664 -5.75 -22.60 -8.94
CA SER A 664 -4.58 -23.36 -8.51
C SER A 664 -4.72 -23.76 -7.04
N TYR A 665 -4.19 -24.93 -6.68
CA TYR A 665 -4.18 -25.41 -5.30
C TYR A 665 -2.80 -25.10 -4.72
N VAL A 666 -2.73 -24.26 -3.70
CA VAL A 666 -1.45 -23.78 -3.16
C VAL A 666 -1.19 -24.42 -1.81
N LEU A 667 0.01 -24.97 -1.69
CA LEU A 667 0.58 -25.48 -0.45
C LEU A 667 1.69 -24.52 -0.01
N HIS A 668 1.61 -24.02 1.21
CA HIS A 668 2.68 -23.24 1.83
C HIS A 668 3.20 -23.98 3.07
N GLN A 669 4.52 -24.18 3.14
CA GLN A 669 5.17 -24.93 4.22
C GLN A 669 6.52 -24.32 4.58
N THR A 670 6.77 -24.19 5.88
CA THR A 670 8.11 -23.96 6.42
C THR A 670 8.94 -25.22 6.24
N LYS A 671 10.03 -25.13 5.47
CA LYS A 671 11.02 -26.21 5.28
C LYS A 671 12.30 -25.96 6.10
N ALA A 672 12.32 -24.95 6.97
CA ALA A 672 13.40 -24.71 7.92
C ALA A 672 13.66 -25.98 8.78
N PRO A 673 14.86 -26.58 8.71
CA PRO A 673 15.17 -27.75 9.51
C PRO A 673 15.23 -27.35 10.99
N GLY A 674 14.56 -28.11 11.86
CA GLY A 674 14.57 -27.84 13.30
C GLY A 674 15.97 -27.92 13.94
N MET A 675 16.89 -28.63 13.30
CA MET A 675 18.29 -28.83 13.69
C MET A 675 18.42 -29.21 15.18
N ARG A 676 17.92 -30.41 15.50
CA ARG A 676 17.96 -31.05 16.82
C ARG A 676 18.53 -32.45 16.71
N ARG A 677 19.17 -32.92 17.78
CA ARG A 677 19.67 -34.28 17.94
C ARG A 677 19.21 -34.84 19.29
N ALA A 678 18.53 -35.98 19.25
CA ALA A 678 18.33 -36.79 20.45
C ALA A 678 19.68 -37.35 20.93
N ASN A 679 19.96 -37.16 22.21
CA ASN A 679 21.09 -37.71 22.94
C ASN A 679 20.71 -39.11 23.49
N GLN A 680 21.70 -39.86 23.99
CA GLN A 680 21.48 -41.22 24.49
C GLN A 680 20.63 -41.28 25.78
N ASP A 681 20.57 -40.19 26.53
CA ASP A 681 19.77 -40.01 27.74
C ASP A 681 18.34 -39.51 27.46
N GLY A 682 17.97 -39.35 26.18
CA GLY A 682 16.67 -38.81 25.75
C GLY A 682 16.58 -37.29 25.75
N SER A 683 17.62 -36.56 26.18
CA SER A 683 17.66 -35.09 26.03
C SER A 683 17.86 -34.68 24.57
N GLU A 684 17.44 -33.47 24.18
CA GLU A 684 17.70 -32.94 22.84
C GLU A 684 18.78 -31.86 22.85
N THR A 685 19.89 -32.09 22.15
CA THR A 685 20.82 -31.02 21.78
C THR A 685 20.23 -30.24 20.61
N LYS A 686 20.07 -28.91 20.76
CA LYS A 686 19.70 -28.01 19.65
C LYS A 686 20.97 -27.40 19.02
N THR A 687 21.00 -27.30 17.69
CA THR A 687 21.96 -26.44 16.99
C THR A 687 21.65 -24.98 17.33
N ARG A 688 22.65 -24.19 17.68
CA ARG A 688 22.52 -22.73 17.88
C ARG A 688 22.42 -22.02 16.53
N ILE A 689 21.61 -20.97 16.42
CA ILE A 689 21.42 -20.19 15.18
C ILE A 689 21.93 -18.76 15.35
N VAL A 690 22.76 -18.30 14.41
CA VAL A 690 23.22 -16.91 14.28
C VAL A 690 22.77 -16.38 12.92
N ALA A 691 21.85 -15.42 12.89
CA ALA A 691 21.39 -14.76 11.66
C ALA A 691 22.08 -13.40 11.47
N LEU A 692 22.73 -13.18 10.32
CA LEU A 692 23.49 -11.98 9.96
C LEU A 692 22.73 -11.11 8.93
N ASP A 693 21.46 -10.77 9.19
CA ASP A 693 20.66 -9.91 8.28
C ASP A 693 20.64 -8.46 8.78
N GLY A 694 21.33 -7.56 8.05
CA GLY A 694 21.34 -6.12 8.35
C GLY A 694 19.99 -5.42 8.16
N THR A 695 19.02 -6.11 7.57
CA THR A 695 17.65 -5.67 7.31
C THR A 695 16.60 -6.60 7.92
N GLY A 696 17.04 -7.59 8.71
CA GLY A 696 16.19 -8.67 9.20
C GLY A 696 15.14 -8.19 10.18
N ASN A 697 14.07 -8.97 10.33
CA ASN A 697 13.07 -8.76 11.36
C ASN A 697 13.08 -9.97 12.31
N LYS A 698 13.04 -9.71 13.62
CA LYS A 698 13.03 -10.75 14.66
C LYS A 698 11.82 -11.68 14.54
N GLN A 699 10.61 -11.12 14.42
CA GLN A 699 9.36 -11.88 14.27
C GLN A 699 9.36 -12.74 13.01
N GLU A 700 9.98 -12.25 11.94
CA GLU A 700 10.15 -12.98 10.68
C GLU A 700 11.04 -14.23 10.84
N LEU A 701 12.08 -14.18 11.70
CA LEU A 701 12.87 -15.36 12.04
C LEU A 701 12.18 -16.28 13.05
N GLU A 702 11.46 -15.74 14.02
CA GLU A 702 10.71 -16.55 15.02
C GLU A 702 9.56 -17.32 14.36
N ALA A 703 8.88 -16.74 13.36
CA ALA A 703 7.90 -17.45 12.53
C ALA A 703 8.55 -18.50 11.61
N LEU A 704 9.76 -18.23 11.12
CA LEU A 704 10.51 -19.17 10.27
C LEU A 704 11.09 -20.36 11.06
N PHE A 705 11.44 -20.15 12.32
CA PHE A 705 11.98 -21.15 13.23
C PHE A 705 11.06 -21.32 14.45
N PRO A 706 9.89 -21.97 14.29
CA PRO A 706 8.91 -22.09 15.36
C PRO A 706 9.51 -22.75 16.61
N ASN A 707 9.09 -22.26 17.78
CA ASN A 707 9.64 -22.62 19.09
C ASN A 707 11.12 -22.21 19.32
N ARG A 708 11.59 -21.18 18.61
CA ARG A 708 12.83 -20.46 18.95
C ARG A 708 12.54 -18.98 19.21
N SER A 709 13.35 -18.38 20.06
CA SER A 709 13.37 -16.94 20.32
C SER A 709 14.74 -16.39 19.97
N PHE A 710 14.79 -15.19 19.38
CA PHE A 710 16.05 -14.57 18.99
C PHE A 710 16.38 -13.34 19.83
N ALA A 711 17.58 -13.26 20.38
CA ALA A 711 18.11 -12.01 20.91
C ALA A 711 18.53 -11.09 19.75
N GLU A 712 18.14 -9.82 19.80
CA GLU A 712 18.42 -8.85 18.73
C GLU A 712 19.60 -7.96 19.12
N VAL A 713 20.64 -7.97 18.30
CA VAL A 713 21.85 -7.17 18.50
C VAL A 713 21.97 -6.17 17.36
N SER A 714 21.88 -4.86 17.68
CA SER A 714 22.14 -3.78 16.73
C SER A 714 23.61 -3.33 16.79
N ALA A 715 24.28 -3.52 15.67
CA ALA A 715 25.60 -3.03 15.32
C ALA A 715 25.49 -2.04 14.14
N ASP A 716 24.49 -1.16 14.22
CA ASP A 716 24.22 -0.13 13.22
C ASP A 716 25.27 1.01 13.31
N VAL A 717 25.84 1.38 12.17
CA VAL A 717 26.93 2.37 12.06
C VAL A 717 26.43 3.58 11.30
N ASP A 718 26.72 4.81 11.78
CA ASP A 718 26.29 6.01 11.07
C ASP A 718 27.01 6.19 9.73
N LEU A 719 26.35 6.84 8.78
CA LEU A 719 26.92 7.16 7.48
C LEU A 719 27.68 8.51 7.57
N PRO A 720 29.03 8.53 7.55
CA PRO A 720 29.82 9.77 7.62
C PRO A 720 29.72 10.63 6.34
N GLY A 721 28.98 10.15 5.35
CA GLY A 721 28.78 10.75 4.04
C GLY A 721 27.71 11.82 3.98
N ARG A 722 27.48 12.33 2.76
CA ARG A 722 26.38 13.28 2.49
C ARG A 722 25.08 12.48 2.29
N ARG A 723 23.98 12.87 2.95
CA ARG A 723 22.67 12.19 2.83
C ARG A 723 21.60 13.12 2.27
N VAL A 724 21.08 12.82 1.08
CA VAL A 724 20.08 13.66 0.38
C VAL A 724 18.85 12.85 -0.01
N HIS A 725 17.67 13.29 0.42
CA HIS A 725 16.38 12.79 -0.06
C HIS A 725 15.76 13.82 -1.02
N LEU A 726 15.68 13.49 -2.31
CA LEU A 726 14.89 14.24 -3.29
C LEU A 726 13.51 13.59 -3.40
N GLU A 727 12.51 14.21 -2.77
CA GLU A 727 11.19 13.61 -2.62
C GLU A 727 10.39 13.69 -3.93
N TYR A 728 10.35 12.57 -4.65
CA TYR A 728 9.70 12.43 -5.96
C TYR A 728 8.88 11.14 -6.03
N ASN A 729 7.65 11.20 -6.57
CA ASN A 729 6.89 10.01 -6.92
C ASN A 729 7.48 9.30 -8.15
N LEU A 730 8.49 8.45 -7.93
CA LEU A 730 9.18 7.64 -8.94
C LEU A 730 8.89 6.14 -8.75
N SER A 731 7.60 5.79 -8.70
CA SER A 731 7.17 4.38 -8.74
C SER A 731 7.60 3.68 -10.06
N LYS A 732 7.71 2.34 -10.06
CA LYS A 732 8.00 1.57 -11.29
C LYS A 732 7.05 1.96 -12.44
N THR A 733 5.75 2.07 -12.14
CA THR A 733 4.71 2.46 -13.10
C THR A 733 4.88 3.89 -13.63
N THR A 734 5.47 4.79 -12.84
CA THR A 734 5.76 6.18 -13.26
C THR A 734 7.00 6.23 -14.17
N VAL A 735 8.03 5.43 -13.87
CA VAL A 735 9.31 5.47 -14.58
C VAL A 735 9.30 4.60 -15.83
N CYS A 736 8.91 3.33 -15.71
CA CYS A 736 8.89 2.33 -16.78
C CYS A 736 7.56 2.25 -17.53
N GLY A 737 6.53 2.97 -17.07
CA GLY A 737 5.16 2.83 -17.60
C GLY A 737 4.50 1.52 -17.14
N ALA A 738 3.33 1.23 -17.71
CA ALA A 738 2.66 -0.06 -17.63
C ALA A 738 1.56 -0.16 -18.70
N GLU A 739 1.69 -1.13 -19.60
CA GLU A 739 0.70 -1.43 -20.65
C GLU A 739 -0.70 -1.66 -20.07
N LYS A 740 -0.80 -2.46 -18.99
CA LYS A 740 -2.05 -2.77 -18.25
C LYS A 740 -2.82 -1.52 -17.80
N TYR A 741 -2.13 -0.38 -17.62
CA TYR A 741 -2.73 0.88 -17.19
C TYR A 741 -2.71 1.96 -18.28
N LYS A 742 -2.36 1.62 -19.53
CA LYS A 742 -2.12 2.57 -20.63
C LYS A 742 -1.17 3.71 -20.26
N LYS A 743 -0.26 3.48 -19.31
CA LYS A 743 0.73 4.48 -18.87
C LYS A 743 2.00 4.31 -19.67
N THR A 744 2.34 5.31 -20.46
CA THR A 744 3.63 5.37 -21.16
C THR A 744 4.79 5.48 -20.16
N PRO A 745 5.99 5.01 -20.52
CA PRO A 745 7.21 5.27 -19.73
C PRO A 745 7.47 6.77 -19.55
N MET A 746 8.26 7.13 -18.53
CA MET A 746 8.67 8.51 -18.34
C MET A 746 9.49 8.98 -19.54
N ALA A 747 9.04 10.06 -20.19
CA ALA A 747 9.75 10.65 -21.32
C ALA A 747 11.23 10.93 -20.96
N PRO A 748 12.21 10.63 -21.84
CA PRO A 748 13.64 10.79 -21.53
C PRO A 748 14.02 12.22 -21.10
N GLN A 749 13.31 13.23 -21.57
CA GLN A 749 13.48 14.62 -21.14
C GLN A 749 13.13 14.82 -19.65
N HIS A 750 12.07 14.17 -19.14
CA HIS A 750 11.69 14.21 -17.72
C HIS A 750 12.67 13.41 -16.85
N VAL A 751 13.19 12.28 -17.36
CA VAL A 751 14.29 11.56 -16.69
C VAL A 751 15.51 12.47 -16.56
N LYS A 752 15.96 13.10 -17.65
CA LYS A 752 17.06 14.08 -17.62
C LYS A 752 16.77 15.23 -16.65
N ALA A 753 15.59 15.84 -16.71
CA ALA A 753 15.23 16.98 -15.87
C ALA A 753 15.26 16.67 -14.36
N LYS A 754 14.82 15.48 -13.96
CA LYS A 754 14.91 15.03 -12.55
C LYS A 754 16.34 14.65 -12.18
N LEU A 755 17.00 13.83 -13.00
CA LEU A 755 18.34 13.33 -12.73
C LEU A 755 19.36 14.47 -12.62
N LYS A 756 19.18 15.55 -13.36
CA LYS A 756 19.96 16.80 -13.22
C LYS A 756 19.96 17.35 -11.79
N GLU A 757 18.85 17.26 -11.06
CA GLU A 757 18.79 17.70 -9.66
C GLU A 757 19.54 16.74 -8.72
N GLY A 758 19.48 15.43 -8.99
CA GLY A 758 20.31 14.44 -8.31
C GLY A 758 21.81 14.70 -8.52
N LEU A 759 22.23 14.98 -9.76
CA LEU A 759 23.63 15.24 -10.11
C LEU A 759 24.18 16.54 -9.49
N LYS A 760 23.35 17.57 -9.25
CA LYS A 760 23.75 18.78 -8.50
C LYS A 760 24.12 18.49 -7.05
N CYS A 761 23.57 17.42 -6.46
CA CYS A 761 23.81 17.07 -5.06
C CYS A 761 25.17 16.39 -4.84
N LEU A 762 25.82 15.94 -5.92
CA LEU A 762 27.16 15.35 -5.92
C LEU A 762 28.25 16.41 -5.78
N ARG A 763 29.33 16.09 -5.05
CA ARG A 763 30.49 16.97 -4.90
C ARG A 763 31.43 16.88 -6.10
N THR A 764 32.20 17.94 -6.34
CA THR A 764 33.11 18.08 -7.50
C THR A 764 34.16 16.98 -7.64
N GLU A 765 34.60 16.42 -6.52
CA GLU A 765 35.59 15.36 -6.37
C GLU A 765 35.01 13.95 -6.57
N GLU A 766 33.69 13.77 -6.47
CA GLU A 766 33.03 12.48 -6.71
C GLU A 766 33.00 12.21 -8.22
N LYS A 767 33.83 11.28 -8.69
CA LYS A 767 34.03 10.98 -10.11
C LYS A 767 33.31 9.72 -10.55
N ARG A 768 33.19 8.70 -9.69
CA ARG A 768 32.51 7.43 -9.97
C ARG A 768 31.17 7.39 -9.24
N VAL A 769 30.08 7.23 -9.97
CA VAL A 769 28.72 7.30 -9.40
C VAL A 769 27.93 6.04 -9.77
N LEU A 770 27.40 5.35 -8.75
CA LEU A 770 26.48 4.24 -8.93
C LEU A 770 25.05 4.76 -9.13
N LEU A 771 24.41 4.35 -10.22
CA LEU A 771 23.00 4.60 -10.50
C LEU A 771 22.20 3.32 -10.19
N VAL A 772 21.21 3.41 -9.31
CA VAL A 772 20.28 2.31 -9.00
C VAL A 772 18.89 2.70 -9.46
N THR A 773 18.26 1.91 -10.33
CA THR A 773 16.93 2.20 -10.89
C THR A 773 16.13 0.91 -11.13
N PHE A 774 15.00 0.97 -11.82
CA PHE A 774 14.27 -0.22 -12.27
C PHE A 774 15.00 -0.89 -13.46
N LYS A 775 14.92 -2.22 -13.55
CA LYS A 775 15.55 -3.02 -14.64
C LYS A 775 15.30 -2.41 -16.03
N ASP A 776 14.04 -2.10 -16.30
CA ASP A 776 13.54 -1.63 -17.60
C ASP A 776 13.89 -0.14 -17.87
N ALA A 777 14.47 0.55 -16.88
CA ALA A 777 14.89 1.96 -16.98
C ALA A 777 16.41 2.15 -16.94
N LYS A 778 17.21 1.09 -16.75
CA LYS A 778 18.67 1.15 -16.58
C LYS A 778 19.36 1.98 -17.67
N GLU A 779 19.13 1.64 -18.94
CA GLU A 779 19.79 2.31 -20.06
C GLU A 779 19.36 3.78 -20.21
N THR A 780 18.07 4.06 -20.07
CA THR A 780 17.53 5.42 -20.17
C THR A 780 18.12 6.34 -19.10
N VAL A 781 18.25 5.85 -17.86
CA VAL A 781 18.84 6.59 -16.74
C VAL A 781 20.36 6.75 -16.92
N LEU A 782 21.08 5.70 -17.34
CA LEU A 782 22.52 5.78 -17.62
C LEU A 782 22.83 6.80 -18.74
N ARG A 783 22.17 6.65 -19.90
CA ARG A 783 22.31 7.59 -21.02
C ARG A 783 21.90 9.01 -20.63
N ALA A 784 20.92 9.19 -19.73
CA ALA A 784 20.57 10.50 -19.21
C ALA A 784 21.70 11.10 -18.35
N ALA A 785 22.34 10.32 -17.48
CA ALA A 785 23.44 10.76 -16.62
C ALA A 785 24.67 11.18 -17.44
N GLN A 786 25.15 10.30 -18.32
CA GLN A 786 26.32 10.52 -19.18
C GLN A 786 26.17 11.77 -20.07
N ASN A 787 24.95 12.06 -20.55
CA ASN A 787 24.64 13.25 -21.33
C ASN A 787 24.57 14.55 -20.49
N LEU A 788 24.28 14.46 -19.19
CA LEU A 788 24.16 15.62 -18.30
C LEU A 788 25.50 16.01 -17.67
N ASP A 789 26.38 15.03 -17.46
CA ASP A 789 27.68 15.22 -16.85
C ASP A 789 28.72 14.23 -17.41
N PRO A 790 29.26 14.46 -18.62
CA PRO A 790 30.26 13.58 -19.23
C PRO A 790 31.60 13.59 -18.49
N GLY A 791 31.80 14.44 -17.48
CA GLY A 791 33.01 14.50 -16.66
C GLY A 791 33.04 13.48 -15.51
N ARG A 792 31.98 12.67 -15.35
CA ARG A 792 31.87 11.60 -14.35
C ARG A 792 31.65 10.24 -15.01
N THR A 793 32.20 9.20 -14.39
CA THR A 793 31.98 7.80 -14.77
C THR A 793 30.74 7.28 -14.05
N PHE A 794 29.79 6.73 -14.80
CA PHE A 794 28.56 6.16 -14.25
C PHE A 794 28.51 4.65 -14.41
N GLU A 795 28.25 3.97 -13.30
CA GLU A 795 27.92 2.55 -13.28
C GLU A 795 26.40 2.40 -13.04
N VAL A 796 25.74 1.39 -13.62
CA VAL A 796 24.28 1.25 -13.49
C VAL A 796 23.85 -0.15 -13.12
N THR A 797 23.00 -0.23 -12.12
CA THR A 797 22.39 -1.46 -11.63
C THR A 797 20.90 -1.26 -11.32
N HIS A 798 20.24 -2.25 -10.72
CA HIS A 798 18.80 -2.19 -10.50
C HIS A 798 18.35 -2.77 -9.16
N PHE A 799 17.25 -2.22 -8.66
CA PHE A 799 16.46 -2.76 -7.55
C PHE A 799 16.22 -4.26 -7.73
N TRP A 800 16.41 -5.05 -6.67
CA TRP A 800 16.35 -6.52 -6.63
C TRP A 800 17.42 -7.27 -7.43
N GLY A 801 18.28 -6.56 -8.17
CA GLY A 801 19.34 -7.11 -9.01
C GLY A 801 20.76 -6.96 -8.45
N ASN A 802 20.92 -6.32 -7.30
CA ASN A 802 22.22 -5.95 -6.73
C ASN A 802 22.88 -7.11 -5.99
N ARG A 803 23.65 -7.93 -6.73
CA ARG A 803 24.37 -9.11 -6.26
C ARG A 803 25.87 -8.99 -6.53
N GLY A 804 26.68 -9.70 -5.75
CA GLY A 804 28.13 -9.50 -5.64
C GLY A 804 28.49 -8.50 -4.53
N LEU A 805 29.48 -8.81 -3.69
CA LEU A 805 29.75 -7.99 -2.49
C LEU A 805 30.53 -6.70 -2.78
N ASN A 806 31.44 -6.68 -3.76
CA ASN A 806 32.46 -5.62 -3.87
C ASN A 806 32.53 -4.87 -5.22
N CYS A 807 31.73 -5.24 -6.23
CA CYS A 807 31.81 -4.65 -7.58
C CYS A 807 31.66 -3.13 -7.64
N PHE A 808 30.88 -2.53 -6.73
CA PHE A 808 30.62 -1.08 -6.69
C PHE A 808 31.39 -0.35 -5.58
N GLN A 809 32.34 -1.00 -4.88
CA GLN A 809 33.02 -0.40 -3.73
C GLN A 809 33.84 0.85 -4.10
N GLU A 810 34.27 0.95 -5.36
CA GLU A 810 35.08 2.05 -5.90
C GLU A 810 34.23 3.26 -6.36
N CYS A 811 32.90 3.21 -6.24
CA CYS A 811 32.05 4.37 -6.51
C CYS A 811 32.09 5.36 -5.35
N ASP A 812 32.28 6.65 -5.64
CA ASP A 812 32.34 7.75 -4.66
C ASP A 812 30.94 8.15 -4.14
N ALA A 813 29.90 7.87 -4.92
CA ALA A 813 28.51 8.22 -4.62
C ALA A 813 27.51 7.23 -5.20
N VAL A 814 26.27 7.26 -4.70
CA VAL A 814 25.12 6.50 -5.21
C VAL A 814 23.90 7.40 -5.37
N ILE A 815 23.21 7.24 -6.50
CA ILE A 815 21.90 7.84 -6.79
C ILE A 815 20.88 6.71 -7.00
N CYS A 816 19.93 6.58 -6.07
CA CYS A 816 18.76 5.72 -6.23
C CYS A 816 17.65 6.48 -6.96
N PHE A 817 17.48 6.23 -8.27
CA PHE A 817 16.43 6.79 -9.11
C PHE A 817 15.19 5.89 -9.09
N GLY A 818 14.34 6.06 -8.09
CA GLY A 818 13.08 5.32 -7.98
C GLY A 818 12.72 4.89 -6.57
N SER A 819 11.49 4.41 -6.44
CA SER A 819 10.93 3.86 -5.19
C SER A 819 10.48 2.43 -5.44
N PRO A 820 11.33 1.42 -5.16
CA PRO A 820 10.94 0.03 -5.30
C PRO A 820 9.83 -0.30 -4.30
N ARG A 821 8.78 -0.95 -4.81
CA ARG A 821 7.71 -1.53 -4.00
C ARG A 821 7.48 -2.93 -4.54
N VAL A 822 7.48 -3.93 -3.67
CA VAL A 822 7.13 -5.30 -4.07
C VAL A 822 5.63 -5.35 -4.38
N ALA A 823 5.22 -6.21 -5.31
CA ALA A 823 3.81 -6.38 -5.61
C ALA A 823 3.14 -7.18 -4.48
N PRO A 824 2.05 -6.72 -3.85
CA PRO A 824 1.46 -7.42 -2.70
C PRO A 824 1.11 -8.87 -3.02
N HIS A 825 0.54 -9.13 -4.19
CA HIS A 825 0.15 -10.46 -4.66
C HIS A 825 1.32 -11.44 -4.90
N SER A 826 2.57 -10.98 -4.93
CA SER A 826 3.76 -11.83 -5.06
C SER A 826 4.42 -12.18 -3.72
N VAL A 827 4.03 -11.50 -2.64
CA VAL A 827 4.56 -11.75 -1.29
C VAL A 827 3.49 -12.03 -0.24
N LYS A 828 2.20 -11.87 -0.56
CA LYS A 828 1.06 -12.11 0.35
C LYS A 828 1.10 -13.51 0.96
N ASP A 829 1.59 -14.50 0.22
CA ASP A 829 1.70 -15.88 0.69
C ASP A 829 2.73 -15.99 1.82
N MET A 830 3.95 -15.49 1.60
CA MET A 830 4.98 -15.40 2.64
C MET A 830 4.52 -14.54 3.82
N ALA A 831 3.94 -13.36 3.57
CA ALA A 831 3.44 -12.48 4.63
C ALA A 831 2.37 -13.17 5.49
N SER A 832 1.46 -13.94 4.89
CA SER A 832 0.38 -14.66 5.61
C SER A 832 0.85 -15.90 6.35
N SER A 833 2.10 -16.34 6.15
CA SER A 833 2.71 -17.43 6.91
C SER A 833 3.77 -16.95 7.90
N LEU A 834 4.18 -15.68 7.81
CA LEU A 834 5.05 -15.02 8.78
C LEU A 834 4.26 -14.26 9.87
N PHE A 835 3.06 -13.75 9.56
CA PHE A 835 2.29 -12.89 10.44
C PHE A 835 0.78 -13.17 10.35
N ASP A 836 0.12 -13.38 11.49
CA ASP A 836 -1.35 -13.50 11.58
C ASP A 836 -2.07 -12.15 11.49
N ASP A 837 -1.38 -11.05 11.84
CA ASP A 837 -1.98 -9.71 11.83
C ASP A 837 -1.89 -9.03 10.46
N THR A 838 -2.99 -8.36 10.08
CA THR A 838 -3.13 -7.73 8.76
C THR A 838 -2.27 -6.46 8.62
N GLU A 839 -2.04 -5.70 9.69
CA GLU A 839 -1.19 -4.50 9.63
C GLU A 839 0.29 -4.87 9.65
N GLN A 840 0.70 -5.89 10.41
CA GLN A 840 2.04 -6.47 10.34
C GLN A 840 2.38 -6.95 8.92
N GLN A 841 1.46 -7.67 8.25
CA GLN A 841 1.64 -8.08 6.85
C GLN A 841 1.84 -6.89 5.90
N LYS A 842 1.06 -5.82 6.06
CA LYS A 842 1.16 -4.60 5.24
C LYS A 842 2.49 -3.87 5.50
N ALA A 843 2.86 -3.70 6.76
CA ALA A 843 4.11 -3.07 7.17
C ALA A 843 5.32 -3.84 6.64
N TRP A 844 5.36 -5.16 6.82
CA TRP A 844 6.41 -6.03 6.28
C TRP A 844 6.49 -5.96 4.74
N THR A 845 5.35 -5.96 4.05
CA THR A 845 5.27 -5.83 2.59
C THR A 845 5.84 -4.47 2.12
N GLU A 846 5.59 -3.39 2.84
CA GLU A 846 6.15 -2.07 2.53
C GLU A 846 7.65 -1.99 2.84
N GLN A 847 8.09 -2.57 3.97
CA GLN A 847 9.51 -2.62 4.35
C GLN A 847 10.38 -3.29 3.29
N GLN A 848 9.89 -4.27 2.53
CA GLN A 848 10.66 -4.90 1.44
C GLN A 848 11.28 -3.88 0.48
N GLY A 849 10.55 -2.82 0.11
CA GLY A 849 11.08 -1.74 -0.72
C GLY A 849 12.20 -0.94 -0.04
N HIS A 850 12.06 -0.68 1.26
CA HIS A 850 13.10 0.00 2.05
C HIS A 850 14.37 -0.87 2.17
N ARG A 851 14.22 -2.18 2.43
CA ARG A 851 15.34 -3.13 2.56
C ARG A 851 16.21 -3.17 1.28
N ASP A 852 15.59 -3.27 0.11
CA ASP A 852 16.31 -3.29 -1.18
C ASP A 852 17.07 -1.98 -1.46
N VAL A 853 16.50 -0.81 -1.11
CA VAL A 853 17.22 0.49 -1.24
C VAL A 853 18.44 0.54 -0.31
N VAL A 854 18.32 0.08 0.94
CA VAL A 854 19.44 0.01 1.89
C VAL A 854 20.53 -0.94 1.39
N GLN A 855 20.17 -2.16 1.01
CA GLN A 855 21.12 -3.14 0.45
C GLN A 855 21.81 -2.61 -0.81
N SER A 856 21.09 -1.87 -1.65
CA SER A 856 21.62 -1.24 -2.86
C SER A 856 22.64 -0.14 -2.56
N ILE A 857 22.32 0.77 -1.63
CA ILE A 857 23.20 1.88 -1.22
C ILE A 857 24.48 1.35 -0.59
N HIS A 858 24.39 0.34 0.27
CA HIS A 858 25.55 -0.19 0.96
C HIS A 858 26.52 -0.99 0.07
N ARG A 859 26.22 -1.21 -1.23
CA ARG A 859 27.18 -1.76 -2.20
C ARG A 859 28.38 -0.84 -2.43
N ILE A 860 28.23 0.47 -2.29
CA ILE A 860 29.37 1.41 -2.36
C ILE A 860 30.17 1.52 -1.05
N ARG A 861 29.81 0.75 -0.02
CA ARG A 861 30.43 0.75 1.32
C ARG A 861 30.52 2.16 1.97
N PRO A 862 29.42 2.93 2.05
CA PRO A 862 29.43 4.34 2.49
C PRO A 862 29.79 4.55 3.98
N ILE A 863 29.93 3.48 4.77
CA ILE A 863 30.36 3.55 6.18
C ILE A 863 31.86 3.85 6.36
N TYR A 864 32.71 3.54 5.37
CA TYR A 864 34.18 3.66 5.50
C TYR A 864 34.74 5.00 5.02
N SER A 865 33.97 5.80 4.28
CA SER A 865 34.42 7.07 3.71
C SER A 865 33.24 8.00 3.45
N ARG A 866 33.51 9.30 3.25
CA ARG A 866 32.51 10.37 3.16
C ARG A 866 31.76 10.40 1.81
N LYS A 867 31.18 9.28 1.38
CA LYS A 867 30.47 9.11 0.11
C LYS A 867 29.12 9.83 0.07
N SER A 868 28.62 10.23 -1.10
CA SER A 868 27.26 10.80 -1.20
C SER A 868 26.20 9.72 -1.44
N VAL A 869 25.13 9.76 -0.66
CA VAL A 869 23.94 8.91 -0.77
C VAL A 869 22.75 9.81 -1.12
N ILE A 870 22.25 9.66 -2.35
CA ILE A 870 21.14 10.45 -2.88
C ILE A 870 19.98 9.51 -3.23
N VAL A 871 18.85 9.65 -2.55
CA VAL A 871 17.63 8.87 -2.84
C VAL A 871 16.62 9.79 -3.51
N MET A 872 16.21 9.43 -4.73
CA MET A 872 15.20 10.12 -5.52
C MET A 872 13.92 9.28 -5.53
N GLY A 873 13.00 9.54 -4.58
CA GLY A 873 11.87 8.65 -4.34
C GLY A 873 10.84 9.18 -3.34
N ASP A 874 9.72 8.47 -3.20
CA ASP A 874 8.60 8.80 -2.30
C ASP A 874 8.78 8.30 -0.86
N PHE A 875 9.94 7.69 -0.56
CA PHE A 875 10.36 7.34 0.79
C PHE A 875 11.88 7.48 0.94
N TRP A 876 12.31 7.60 2.19
CA TRP A 876 13.69 7.46 2.63
C TRP A 876 13.78 6.30 3.64
N PRO A 877 14.69 5.33 3.50
CA PRO A 877 14.86 4.27 4.49
C PRO A 877 15.47 4.78 5.80
N GLU A 878 14.78 4.58 6.91
CA GLU A 878 15.20 4.99 8.26
C GLU A 878 16.56 4.40 8.67
N GLN A 879 16.89 3.20 8.19
CA GLN A 879 18.18 2.53 8.43
C GLN A 879 19.40 3.32 7.94
N LEU A 880 19.23 4.31 7.07
CA LEU A 880 20.31 5.21 6.63
C LEU A 880 20.54 6.39 7.60
N GLY A 881 19.73 6.51 8.65
CA GLY A 881 19.58 7.70 9.49
C GLY A 881 18.80 8.83 8.80
N THR A 882 18.51 9.89 9.54
CA THR A 882 17.86 11.09 8.99
C THR A 882 18.68 11.68 7.83
N PRO A 883 18.06 12.03 6.68
CA PRO A 883 18.76 12.71 5.60
C PRO A 883 19.18 14.10 6.08
N GLN A 884 20.40 14.54 5.73
CA GLN A 884 20.88 15.90 6.03
C GLN A 884 20.08 16.94 5.24
N PHE A 885 19.68 16.58 4.02
CA PHE A 885 18.95 17.44 3.10
C PHE A 885 17.72 16.69 2.59
N ARG A 886 16.52 17.21 2.89
CA ARG A 886 15.26 16.70 2.34
C ARG A 886 14.64 17.77 1.44
N ILE A 887 14.63 17.54 0.14
CA ILE A 887 14.18 18.49 -0.86
C ILE A 887 12.86 18.01 -1.44
N ARG A 888 11.75 18.63 -1.02
CA ARG A 888 10.42 18.38 -1.60
C ARG A 888 10.28 19.14 -2.90
N ALA A 889 10.34 18.43 -4.03
CA ALA A 889 10.36 19.04 -5.36
C ALA A 889 9.01 19.63 -5.84
N TYR A 890 8.03 19.82 -4.94
CA TYR A 890 6.72 20.41 -5.22
C TYR A 890 6.74 21.94 -5.38
N GLN A 891 7.88 22.61 -5.13
CA GLN A 891 7.96 24.07 -5.09
C GLN A 891 8.90 24.71 -6.11
N LYS A 892 9.21 24.05 -7.24
CA LYS A 892 9.95 24.71 -8.31
C LYS A 892 9.18 25.92 -8.85
N ASN A 893 9.83 27.10 -8.85
CA ASN A 893 9.25 28.43 -9.09
C ASN A 893 8.33 28.94 -7.96
N GLY A 894 8.36 28.32 -6.77
CA GLY A 894 7.61 28.76 -5.60
C GLY A 894 8.33 29.83 -4.77
N ALA A 895 7.65 30.30 -3.73
CA ALA A 895 8.22 31.26 -2.76
C ALA A 895 9.51 30.75 -2.10
N PHE A 896 9.68 29.43 -1.95
CA PHE A 896 10.88 28.83 -1.36
C PHE A 896 12.14 29.03 -2.21
N ASP A 897 12.08 28.77 -3.52
CA ASP A 897 13.23 28.98 -4.42
C ASP A 897 13.66 30.46 -4.42
N LEU A 898 12.68 31.37 -4.45
CA LEU A 898 12.93 32.82 -4.43
C LEU A 898 13.52 33.27 -3.08
N ALA A 899 13.09 32.67 -1.97
CA ALA A 899 13.70 32.88 -0.66
C ALA A 899 15.13 32.33 -0.61
N LEU A 900 15.37 31.12 -1.13
CA LEU A 900 16.69 30.50 -1.16
C LEU A 900 17.70 31.35 -1.91
N GLU A 901 17.42 31.74 -3.16
CA GLU A 901 18.31 32.60 -3.94
C GLU A 901 18.52 33.99 -3.29
N ARG A 902 17.48 34.56 -2.67
CA ARG A 902 17.61 35.83 -1.94
C ARG A 902 18.53 35.68 -0.71
N LEU A 903 18.36 34.64 0.10
CA LEU A 903 19.16 34.42 1.32
C LEU A 903 20.57 33.89 1.03
N LYS A 904 20.77 33.22 -0.11
CA LYS A 904 22.08 32.73 -0.57
C LYS A 904 23.06 33.89 -0.77
N LEU A 905 22.61 34.95 -1.44
CA LEU A 905 23.36 36.19 -1.58
C LEU A 905 23.64 36.87 -0.23
N VAL A 906 22.67 36.89 0.68
CA VAL A 906 22.82 37.45 2.04
C VAL A 906 23.91 36.70 2.81
N ALA A 907 23.81 35.38 2.86
CA ALA A 907 24.78 34.51 3.51
C ALA A 907 26.18 34.68 2.88
N GLN A 908 26.31 34.66 1.54
CA GLN A 908 27.59 34.90 0.86
C GLN A 908 28.19 36.27 1.17
N THR A 909 27.36 37.30 1.40
CA THR A 909 27.81 38.67 1.69
C THR A 909 28.29 38.82 3.13
N TYR A 910 27.54 38.29 4.11
CA TYR A 910 27.83 38.50 5.53
C TYR A 910 28.59 37.35 6.19
N GLY A 911 28.68 36.18 5.55
CA GLY A 911 29.27 34.96 6.09
C GLY A 911 28.33 34.18 7.02
N PHE A 912 27.08 34.62 7.17
CA PHE A 912 26.02 33.93 7.92
C PHE A 912 24.62 34.43 7.53
N VAL A 913 23.58 33.68 7.92
CA VAL A 913 22.18 34.16 7.97
C VAL A 913 21.38 33.42 9.04
N THR A 914 20.60 34.17 9.81
CA THR A 914 19.62 33.67 10.79
C THR A 914 18.20 34.07 10.39
N ARG A 915 17.18 33.59 11.12
CA ARG A 915 15.77 33.85 10.80
C ARG A 915 15.41 35.33 10.89
N GLU A 916 16.03 36.04 11.83
CA GLU A 916 15.84 37.48 12.03
C GLU A 916 16.45 38.26 10.86
N LEU A 917 17.66 37.90 10.42
CA LEU A 917 18.27 38.47 9.22
C LEU A 917 17.46 38.15 7.95
N ALA A 918 16.89 36.94 7.85
CA ALA A 918 16.00 36.58 6.74
C ALA A 918 14.72 37.44 6.70
N CYS A 919 14.12 37.72 7.85
CA CYS A 919 12.99 38.64 7.97
C CYS A 919 13.37 40.07 7.54
N LEU A 920 14.56 40.56 7.91
CA LEU A 920 15.08 41.86 7.44
C LEU A 920 15.25 41.91 5.91
N HIS A 921 15.61 40.79 5.28
CA HIS A 921 15.66 40.64 3.81
C HIS A 921 14.31 40.25 3.18
N GLY A 922 13.21 40.37 3.92
CA GLY A 922 11.86 40.18 3.40
C GLY A 922 11.47 38.73 3.10
N VAL A 923 12.09 37.77 3.80
CA VAL A 923 11.71 36.34 3.79
C VAL A 923 11.07 35.99 5.13
N PHE A 924 9.82 35.55 5.10
CA PHE A 924 9.00 35.31 6.30
C PHE A 924 8.47 33.89 6.30
N CYS A 925 8.58 33.19 7.44
CA CYS A 925 7.86 31.93 7.66
C CYS A 925 6.45 32.20 8.21
N ARG A 926 5.60 31.15 8.26
CA ARG A 926 4.22 31.24 8.77
C ARG A 926 4.14 31.95 10.13
N VAL A 927 5.08 31.66 11.01
CA VAL A 927 5.24 32.24 12.36
C VAL A 927 5.66 33.72 12.36
N ASP A 928 6.22 34.24 11.27
CA ASP A 928 6.67 35.64 11.14
C ASP A 928 5.63 36.54 10.45
N THR A 929 4.45 36.00 10.10
CA THR A 929 3.43 36.71 9.28
C THR A 929 2.98 38.04 9.90
N GLN A 930 2.97 38.16 11.23
CA GLN A 930 2.61 39.39 11.94
C GLN A 930 3.68 40.51 11.79
N SER A 931 4.94 40.15 11.55
CA SER A 931 6.06 41.09 11.39
C SER A 931 6.08 41.76 10.02
N ILE A 932 5.36 41.23 9.03
CA ILE A 932 5.37 41.71 7.64
C ILE A 932 4.89 43.16 7.53
N ALA A 933 3.84 43.54 8.24
CA ALA A 933 3.33 44.91 8.22
C ALA A 933 4.36 45.91 8.78
N LYS A 934 5.04 45.55 9.87
CA LYS A 934 6.11 46.36 10.47
C LYS A 934 7.31 46.48 9.53
N TRP A 935 7.68 45.40 8.85
CA TRP A 935 8.77 45.39 7.88
C TRP A 935 8.45 46.23 6.62
N MET A 936 7.23 46.18 6.10
CA MET A 936 6.83 47.02 4.97
C MET A 936 6.84 48.52 5.31
N GLU A 937 6.36 48.89 6.50
CA GLU A 937 6.44 50.28 7.01
C GLU A 937 7.90 50.71 7.22
N LEU A 938 8.75 49.83 7.77
CA LEU A 938 10.19 50.08 7.92
C LEU A 938 10.86 50.30 6.54
N GLN A 939 10.54 49.48 5.55
CA GLN A 939 11.08 49.59 4.20
C GLN A 939 10.61 50.87 3.49
N LYS A 940 9.35 51.27 3.71
CA LYS A 940 8.81 52.54 3.21
C LYS A 940 9.58 53.74 3.79
N ARG A 941 9.77 53.78 5.12
CA ARG A 941 10.55 54.84 5.80
C ARG A 941 12.01 54.88 5.38
N PHE A 942 12.63 53.71 5.15
CA PHE A 942 13.99 53.65 4.60
C PHE A 942 14.06 54.25 3.21
N ARG A 943 13.05 54.01 2.36
CA ARG A 943 12.99 54.58 1.01
C ARG A 943 12.79 56.09 1.03
N GLU A 944 11.87 56.59 1.84
CA GLU A 944 11.63 58.03 2.03
C GLU A 944 12.93 58.75 2.46
N LYS A 945 13.65 58.21 3.45
CA LYS A 945 14.96 58.76 3.87
C LYS A 945 16.06 58.63 2.82
N LEU A 946 16.04 57.58 1.99
CA LEU A 946 17.01 57.41 0.91
C LEU A 946 16.81 58.46 -0.20
N GLU A 947 15.55 58.82 -0.46
CA GLU A 947 15.17 59.87 -1.41
C GLU A 947 15.48 61.28 -0.85
N GLU A 948 15.40 61.48 0.48
CA GLU A 948 15.77 62.73 1.16
C GLU A 948 17.29 62.98 1.26
N SER A 949 18.10 61.95 1.57
CA SER A 949 19.57 62.09 1.77
C SER A 949 20.38 60.87 1.26
N PRO A 950 20.64 60.76 -0.06
CA PRO A 950 21.36 59.62 -0.64
C PRO A 950 22.79 59.42 -0.14
N SER A 951 23.47 60.48 0.30
CA SER A 951 24.90 60.48 0.68
C SER A 951 25.17 60.07 2.13
N GLU A 952 24.20 60.24 3.04
CA GLU A 952 24.36 59.83 4.45
C GLU A 952 24.04 58.34 4.67
N PHE A 953 23.25 57.72 3.77
CA PHE A 953 22.68 56.39 3.96
C PHE A 953 23.52 55.23 3.38
N VAL A 954 24.85 55.36 3.43
CA VAL A 954 25.81 54.36 2.91
C VAL A 954 25.90 53.10 3.79
N PHE A 955 25.48 53.18 5.06
CA PHE A 955 25.81 52.16 6.07
C PHE A 955 24.77 51.04 6.31
N PHE A 956 23.64 51.00 5.60
CA PHE A 956 22.62 49.97 5.84
C PHE A 956 22.72 48.75 4.87
N PRO A 957 22.81 47.50 5.37
CA PRO A 957 22.98 46.27 4.54
C PRO A 957 21.84 45.98 3.54
N ILE A 958 20.75 46.74 3.58
CA ILE A 958 19.61 46.67 2.65
C ILE A 958 19.96 47.31 1.29
N ASN A 959 20.82 48.33 1.26
CA ASN A 959 21.02 49.20 0.10
C ASN A 959 21.65 48.45 -1.11
N ILE A 960 22.57 47.52 -0.84
CA ILE A 960 23.19 46.64 -1.85
C ILE A 960 22.15 45.72 -2.53
N PHE A 961 21.05 45.39 -1.85
CA PHE A 961 20.02 44.47 -2.37
C PHE A 961 18.88 45.15 -3.14
N LEU A 962 18.52 46.39 -2.77
CA LEU A 962 17.46 47.16 -3.45
C LEU A 962 17.79 47.46 -4.93
N ILE A 963 19.09 47.52 -5.27
CA ILE A 963 19.58 47.89 -6.60
C ILE A 963 19.57 46.69 -7.58
N GLY A 964 19.38 45.46 -7.10
CA GLY A 964 19.67 44.24 -7.88
C GLY A 964 18.53 43.28 -8.21
N ASN A 965 17.39 43.30 -7.51
CA ASN A 965 16.40 42.20 -7.60
C ASN A 965 14.94 42.66 -7.47
N HIS A 966 14.05 41.89 -8.13
CA HIS A 966 12.58 41.97 -8.15
C HIS A 966 11.93 42.86 -7.08
N THR A 967 11.83 44.16 -7.40
CA THR A 967 10.94 45.10 -6.74
C THR A 967 9.58 45.09 -7.43
N ASN A 968 8.52 45.39 -6.69
CA ASN A 968 7.22 45.67 -7.29
C ASN A 968 7.23 47.02 -8.03
N LYS A 969 6.09 47.39 -8.63
CA LYS A 969 5.91 48.65 -9.38
C LYS A 969 6.27 49.91 -8.59
N ASN A 970 6.33 49.82 -7.26
CA ASN A 970 6.65 50.93 -6.36
C ASN A 970 8.11 50.90 -5.86
N GLY A 971 8.99 50.06 -6.42
CA GLY A 971 10.40 50.00 -6.03
C GLY A 971 10.67 49.31 -4.67
N LEU A 972 9.67 48.67 -4.07
CA LEU A 972 9.80 47.93 -2.81
C LEU A 972 10.02 46.44 -3.09
N LEU A 973 10.84 45.74 -2.29
CA LEU A 973 11.00 44.29 -2.42
C LEU A 973 9.69 43.60 -2.03
N ASP A 974 9.21 42.68 -2.86
CA ASP A 974 8.03 41.90 -2.46
C ASP A 974 8.39 40.93 -1.31
N PRO A 975 7.54 40.86 -0.26
CA PRO A 975 7.75 39.98 0.89
C PRO A 975 7.45 38.53 0.51
N ILE A 976 8.44 37.67 0.69
CA ILE A 976 8.35 36.25 0.35
C ILE A 976 7.77 35.51 1.56
N LYS A 977 6.54 34.99 1.41
CA LYS A 977 5.81 34.30 2.48
C LYS A 977 5.87 32.78 2.30
N LEU A 978 6.51 32.10 3.23
CA LEU A 978 6.64 30.64 3.26
C LEU A 978 5.51 30.06 4.12
N LYS A 979 4.69 29.19 3.53
CA LYS A 979 3.46 28.68 4.15
C LYS A 979 3.68 27.59 5.21
N ASP A 980 4.80 26.88 5.13
CA ASP A 980 5.11 25.78 6.05
C ASP A 980 5.76 26.31 7.35
N THR A 981 5.41 25.68 8.48
CA THR A 981 5.99 25.93 9.80
C THR A 981 7.46 25.50 9.85
N HIS A 982 7.86 24.50 9.06
CA HIS A 982 9.24 23.98 8.99
C HIS A 982 10.10 24.63 7.91
N ALA A 983 9.53 25.49 7.06
CA ALA A 983 10.22 26.10 5.91
C ALA A 983 11.54 26.79 6.26
N TRP A 984 11.68 27.32 7.49
CA TRP A 984 12.94 27.91 7.94
C TRP A 984 14.08 26.88 8.03
N ASN A 985 13.81 25.73 8.62
CA ASN A 985 14.82 24.67 8.77
C ASN A 985 15.21 24.10 7.40
N ASP A 986 14.24 23.95 6.51
CA ASP A 986 14.47 23.49 5.13
C ASP A 986 15.31 24.51 4.34
N LEU A 987 15.07 25.82 4.52
CA LEU A 987 15.89 26.89 3.93
C LEU A 987 17.32 26.88 4.47
N VAL A 988 17.49 26.76 5.80
CA VAL A 988 18.82 26.67 6.43
C VAL A 988 19.58 25.48 5.85
N SER A 989 18.95 24.30 5.79
CA SER A 989 19.56 23.11 5.18
C SER A 989 19.85 23.28 3.68
N ALA A 990 19.01 23.97 2.92
CA ALA A 990 19.29 24.27 1.51
C ALA A 990 20.49 25.23 1.35
N LEU A 991 20.63 26.22 2.22
CA LEU A 991 21.77 27.16 2.24
C LEU A 991 23.06 26.48 2.70
N GLU A 992 23.01 25.62 3.72
CA GLU A 992 24.12 24.73 4.13
C GLU A 992 24.61 23.89 2.94
N LEU A 993 23.69 23.34 2.13
CA LEU A 993 24.03 22.53 0.95
C LEU A 993 24.68 23.34 -0.17
N GLU A 994 24.12 24.49 -0.51
CA GLU A 994 24.56 25.29 -1.67
C GLU A 994 25.81 26.14 -1.39
N LEU A 995 26.04 26.54 -0.14
CA LEU A 995 27.17 27.39 0.24
C LEU A 995 28.30 26.62 0.95
N GLY A 996 28.02 25.41 1.43
CA GLY A 996 28.97 24.62 2.23
C GLY A 996 29.23 25.20 3.62
N PHE A 997 28.46 26.21 4.03
CA PHE A 997 28.57 26.88 5.33
C PHE A 997 28.09 25.97 6.47
N PRO A 998 28.68 26.07 7.68
CA PRO A 998 28.30 25.25 8.82
C PRO A 998 26.97 25.71 9.45
N SER A 999 26.32 24.79 10.18
CA SER A 999 25.16 25.12 11.01
C SER A 999 25.53 26.16 12.08
N LEU A 1000 24.66 27.15 12.24
CA LEU A 1000 24.71 28.17 13.29
C LEU A 1000 23.41 28.08 14.10
N THR A 1001 23.42 28.49 15.36
CA THR A 1001 22.23 28.49 16.21
C THR A 1001 22.27 29.69 17.16
N GLU A 1002 21.13 30.37 17.28
CA GLU A 1002 20.93 31.62 18.00
C GLU A 1002 19.85 31.42 19.07
N ARG A 1003 20.15 31.74 20.33
CA ARG A 1003 19.19 31.77 21.44
C ARG A 1003 18.70 33.20 21.62
N GLN A 1004 17.39 33.39 21.68
CA GLN A 1004 16.84 34.71 22.00
C GLN A 1004 17.08 35.04 23.48
N SER A 1005 17.46 36.29 23.75
CA SER A 1005 17.84 36.79 25.08
C SER A 1005 16.73 36.74 26.14
N THR A 1006 15.49 36.47 25.74
CA THR A 1006 14.32 36.33 26.63
C THR A 1006 14.20 34.95 27.30
N GLY A 1007 15.14 34.02 27.04
CA GLY A 1007 15.34 32.78 27.80
C GLY A 1007 14.30 31.65 27.63
N ALA A 1008 13.07 31.96 27.20
CA ALA A 1008 11.97 31.01 27.09
C ALA A 1008 11.79 30.38 25.69
N GLY A 1009 12.59 30.77 24.70
CA GLY A 1009 12.48 30.31 23.31
C GLY A 1009 13.33 29.07 22.99
N ARG A 1010 12.85 28.20 22.09
CA ARG A 1010 13.72 27.21 21.44
C ARG A 1010 14.78 27.93 20.60
N PRO A 1011 16.05 27.47 20.58
CA PRO A 1011 17.08 28.08 19.75
C PRO A 1011 16.69 28.08 18.27
N SER A 1012 16.90 29.19 17.57
CA SER A 1012 16.68 29.29 16.12
C SER A 1012 17.91 28.80 15.38
N ARG A 1013 17.75 27.86 14.45
CA ARG A 1013 18.82 27.50 13.50
C ARG A 1013 19.14 28.68 12.57
N GLY A 1014 20.34 28.66 12.04
CA GLY A 1014 20.85 29.51 10.97
C GLY A 1014 22.03 28.80 10.31
N VAL A 1015 22.74 29.50 9.44
CA VAL A 1015 23.90 28.96 8.72
C VAL A 1015 25.00 30.02 8.66
N GLY A 1016 26.26 29.61 8.78
CA GLY A 1016 27.43 30.49 8.82
C GLY A 1016 28.25 30.34 10.10
N THR A 1017 29.12 31.31 10.38
CA THR A 1017 30.06 31.25 11.52
C THR A 1017 29.75 32.27 12.60
N VAL A 1018 30.09 31.94 13.86
CA VAL A 1018 29.92 32.86 15.00
C VAL A 1018 30.72 34.15 14.78
N SER A 1019 31.96 34.06 14.27
CA SER A 1019 32.75 35.26 13.96
C SER A 1019 32.13 36.14 12.85
N ALA A 1020 31.38 35.57 11.91
CA ALA A 1020 30.64 36.34 10.90
C ALA A 1020 29.46 37.10 11.53
N ALA A 1021 28.68 36.47 12.40
CA ALA A 1021 27.65 37.14 13.18
C ALA A 1021 28.24 38.27 14.05
N ARG A 1022 29.32 37.99 14.80
CA ARG A 1022 30.02 38.98 15.63
C ARG A 1022 30.43 40.22 14.82
N ARG A 1023 31.09 40.03 13.66
CA ARG A 1023 31.50 41.14 12.78
C ARG A 1023 30.30 41.97 12.28
N PHE A 1024 29.20 41.31 11.89
CA PHE A 1024 28.00 41.98 11.40
C PHE A 1024 27.32 42.83 12.48
N TYR A 1025 27.12 42.28 13.69
CA TYR A 1025 26.48 43.03 14.77
C TYR A 1025 27.36 44.18 15.29
N HIS A 1026 28.69 44.04 15.33
CA HIS A 1026 29.58 45.18 15.61
C HIS A 1026 29.51 46.25 14.52
N ALA A 1027 29.41 45.88 13.24
CA ALA A 1027 29.23 46.84 12.14
C ALA A 1027 27.88 47.59 12.20
N LEU A 1028 26.86 47.00 12.85
CA LEU A 1028 25.60 47.66 13.18
C LEU A 1028 25.64 48.50 14.47
N GLY A 1029 26.81 48.64 15.12
CA GLY A 1029 26.96 49.42 16.36
C GLY A 1029 26.44 48.72 17.62
N VAL A 1030 26.21 47.40 17.59
CA VAL A 1030 25.87 46.63 18.80
C VAL A 1030 27.12 46.52 19.66
N VAL A 1031 27.11 47.23 20.79
CA VAL A 1031 28.29 47.43 21.67
C VAL A 1031 28.73 46.14 22.37
N VAL A 1032 27.79 45.22 22.65
CA VAL A 1032 28.06 43.94 23.30
C VAL A 1032 27.44 42.81 22.48
N PHE A 1033 28.27 41.96 21.88
CA PHE A 1033 27.84 40.71 21.25
C PHE A 1033 27.95 39.58 22.29
N ASP A 1034 26.82 39.09 22.78
CA ASP A 1034 26.78 38.02 23.78
C ASP A 1034 26.99 36.65 23.13
N GLU A 1035 28.21 36.12 23.22
CA GLU A 1035 28.59 34.83 22.66
C GLU A 1035 27.84 33.64 23.29
N SER A 1036 27.32 33.77 24.51
CA SER A 1036 26.59 32.70 25.19
C SER A 1036 25.25 32.38 24.52
N LEU A 1037 24.74 33.30 23.70
CA LEU A 1037 23.53 33.12 22.90
C LEU A 1037 23.80 32.36 21.59
N TRP A 1038 25.05 32.11 21.20
CA TRP A 1038 25.41 31.52 19.91
C TRP A 1038 26.10 30.17 20.06
N SER A 1039 25.76 29.24 19.17
CA SER A 1039 26.53 27.99 19.01
C SER A 1039 26.70 27.64 17.53
N GLY A 1040 27.93 27.30 17.14
CA GLY A 1040 28.31 27.03 15.76
C GLY A 1040 29.82 26.96 15.61
N GLN A 1041 30.32 26.93 14.38
CA GLN A 1041 31.77 27.03 14.12
C GLN A 1041 32.23 28.49 14.18
N GLU A 1042 33.38 28.73 14.82
CA GLU A 1042 33.94 30.07 15.00
C GLU A 1042 34.49 30.65 13.69
N HIS A 1043 35.21 29.83 12.92
CA HIS A 1043 35.84 30.19 11.64
C HIS A 1043 35.56 29.14 10.57
N PHE A 1044 35.59 29.57 9.31
CA PHE A 1044 35.48 28.71 8.14
C PHE A 1044 36.89 28.34 7.67
N PHE A 1045 37.15 27.05 7.41
CA PHE A 1045 38.43 26.64 6.82
C PHE A 1045 38.56 27.20 5.40
N GLU A 1046 39.70 27.82 5.08
CA GLU A 1046 39.95 28.35 3.74
C GLU A 1046 39.99 27.23 2.69
N ILE A 1047 38.92 27.14 1.89
CA ILE A 1047 38.96 26.38 0.64
C ILE A 1047 39.84 27.17 -0.33
N PRO A 1048 40.86 26.57 -0.98
CA PRO A 1048 41.72 27.29 -1.92
C PRO A 1048 40.92 27.75 -3.15
N VAL A 1049 40.51 29.03 -3.15
CA VAL A 1049 39.64 29.60 -4.19
C VAL A 1049 40.42 29.77 -5.50
N GLY A 1050 40.21 28.86 -6.43
CA GLY A 1050 40.57 29.05 -7.84
C GLY A 1050 39.90 30.30 -8.40
N LYS A 1051 40.72 31.26 -8.87
CA LYS A 1051 40.37 32.64 -9.32
C LYS A 1051 38.95 32.80 -9.90
N LEU A 1052 37.99 33.19 -9.05
CA LEU A 1052 36.69 33.71 -9.48
C LEU A 1052 36.89 35.06 -10.18
N LYS A 1053 36.68 35.09 -11.52
CA LYS A 1053 36.68 36.34 -12.29
C LYS A 1053 35.52 37.22 -11.84
N ARG A 1054 35.81 38.31 -11.13
CA ARG A 1054 34.84 39.39 -10.86
C ARG A 1054 34.33 39.94 -12.20
N ARG A 1055 33.07 39.66 -12.54
CA ARG A 1055 32.34 40.41 -13.57
C ARG A 1055 32.01 41.78 -13.00
N VAL A 1056 32.62 42.84 -13.53
CA VAL A 1056 32.22 44.22 -13.26
C VAL A 1056 30.94 44.49 -14.06
N LEU A 1057 29.91 45.04 -13.39
CA LEU A 1057 28.68 45.47 -14.06
C LEU A 1057 28.97 46.72 -14.91
N PRO A 1058 28.45 46.81 -16.15
CA PRO A 1058 28.69 47.97 -16.99
C PRO A 1058 27.80 49.14 -16.55
N GLY A 1059 28.41 50.28 -16.20
CA GLY A 1059 27.68 51.56 -16.14
C GLY A 1059 27.52 52.24 -14.78
N GLN A 1060 28.49 52.17 -13.86
CA GLN A 1060 28.68 53.21 -12.85
C GLN A 1060 30.15 53.62 -12.78
N GLY A 1061 30.41 54.93 -12.92
CA GLY A 1061 31.75 55.49 -12.97
C GLY A 1061 32.39 55.59 -11.59
N LEU A 1062 33.66 55.20 -11.48
CA LEU A 1062 34.43 55.19 -10.24
C LEU A 1062 34.97 56.60 -9.93
N PHE A 1063 34.06 57.55 -9.67
CA PHE A 1063 34.35 58.99 -9.59
C PHE A 1063 33.68 59.68 -8.39
N GLU A 1064 34.02 59.24 -7.17
CA GLU A 1064 33.89 60.12 -5.97
C GLU A 1064 34.74 59.67 -4.77
N ALA A 1065 34.95 58.35 -4.57
CA ALA A 1065 35.76 57.80 -3.48
C ALA A 1065 37.30 58.01 -3.58
N ARG A 1066 37.78 58.97 -4.39
CA ARG A 1066 39.21 59.23 -4.65
C ARG A 1066 39.67 60.67 -4.38
N ARG A 1067 38.93 61.44 -3.59
CA ARG A 1067 39.30 62.84 -3.24
C ARG A 1067 39.98 63.03 -1.88
N ALA A 1068 40.36 61.95 -1.20
CA ALA A 1068 40.95 62.00 0.16
C ALA A 1068 42.22 61.15 0.34
N LYS A 1069 43.20 61.25 -0.58
CA LYS A 1069 44.63 61.01 -0.27
C LYS A 1069 45.56 61.52 -1.37
N SER A 1070 46.45 62.44 -1.00
CA SER A 1070 47.70 62.87 -1.68
C SER A 1070 47.62 63.26 -3.17
N VAL A 1071 47.96 64.49 -3.57
CA VAL A 1071 49.31 65.11 -3.54
C VAL A 1071 50.33 64.29 -4.36
N LEU A 1072 51.04 64.98 -5.26
CA LEU A 1072 52.09 64.51 -6.21
C LEU A 1072 51.61 63.79 -7.50
N LEU A 1073 51.58 64.57 -8.60
CA LEU A 1073 52.25 64.37 -9.90
C LEU A 1073 52.57 62.90 -10.35
N GLY A 1074 52.30 62.46 -11.59
CA GLY A 1074 51.66 63.10 -12.76
C GLY A 1074 51.79 62.27 -14.06
N PHE A 1075 51.11 62.69 -15.14
CA PHE A 1075 51.35 62.41 -16.58
C PHE A 1075 51.36 60.95 -17.11
N THR A 1076 50.29 60.50 -17.82
CA THR A 1076 50.12 60.34 -19.31
C THR A 1076 50.60 58.98 -19.88
N SER A 1077 50.10 58.39 -20.97
CA SER A 1077 49.16 58.81 -22.06
C SER A 1077 48.50 57.60 -22.78
N GLU A 1078 47.24 57.76 -23.23
CA GLU A 1078 46.70 57.47 -24.60
C GLU A 1078 46.66 56.01 -25.19
N ILE A 1079 45.48 55.49 -25.65
CA ILE A 1079 44.89 55.48 -27.05
C ILE A 1079 45.13 54.14 -27.79
N ARG A 1080 44.25 53.53 -28.63
CA ARG A 1080 42.88 53.82 -29.16
C ARG A 1080 42.21 52.54 -29.74
N HIS A 1081 40.87 52.52 -29.80
CA HIS A 1081 40.02 52.00 -30.93
C HIS A 1081 39.99 50.48 -31.29
N ARG A 1082 38.94 49.91 -31.94
CA ARG A 1082 37.60 50.40 -32.37
C ARG A 1082 36.57 49.26 -32.62
N GLN A 1083 35.28 49.61 -32.48
CA GLN A 1083 34.07 49.21 -33.28
C GLN A 1083 33.68 47.71 -33.47
N GLN A 1084 32.50 47.26 -33.00
CA GLN A 1084 31.11 47.38 -33.54
C GLN A 1084 30.83 46.39 -34.70
N LYS A 1085 29.98 45.35 -34.54
CA LYS A 1085 28.48 45.30 -34.50
C LYS A 1085 27.81 45.52 -35.88
N PRO A 1086 26.59 44.99 -36.16
CA PRO A 1086 25.96 43.67 -35.88
C PRO A 1086 25.23 43.18 -37.19
N PRO A 1087 23.97 42.64 -37.27
CA PRO A 1087 23.12 41.82 -36.37
C PRO A 1087 22.36 40.59 -37.03
N ILE A 1088 21.71 39.76 -36.19
CA ILE A 1088 20.32 39.19 -36.29
C ILE A 1088 19.90 38.18 -37.42
N GLU A 1089 19.44 36.98 -36.97
CA GLU A 1089 18.24 36.15 -37.34
C GLU A 1089 17.94 35.74 -38.82
N VAL A 1090 17.23 34.63 -39.20
CA VAL A 1090 16.65 33.41 -38.56
C VAL A 1090 16.19 32.40 -39.66
N PHE A 1091 15.92 31.13 -39.27
CA PHE A 1091 15.05 30.09 -39.90
C PHE A 1091 15.55 29.08 -40.99
N ARG A 1092 15.34 27.77 -40.66
CA ARG A 1092 14.73 26.65 -41.46
C ARG A 1092 15.32 26.22 -42.83
N ASP A 1093 15.19 24.97 -43.31
CA ASP A 1093 14.78 23.64 -42.78
C ASP A 1093 15.23 22.52 -43.75
N GLN A 1094 14.91 21.24 -43.46
CA GLN A 1094 14.85 20.07 -44.39
C GLN A 1094 16.17 19.44 -44.88
N GLN A 1095 16.45 18.15 -44.55
CA GLN A 1095 16.06 16.89 -45.24
C GLN A 1095 16.84 16.65 -46.56
N SER A 1096 17.23 15.46 -47.00
CA SER A 1096 17.01 14.06 -46.54
C SER A 1096 18.32 13.25 -46.78
N SER A 1097 18.49 11.92 -46.67
CA SER A 1097 17.72 10.74 -46.20
C SER A 1097 18.70 9.55 -46.08
N LEU A 1098 18.44 8.55 -45.23
CA LEU A 1098 19.14 7.25 -45.26
C LEU A 1098 18.23 6.12 -44.78
N ALA A 1099 18.21 4.99 -45.48
CA ALA A 1099 17.36 3.84 -45.21
C ALA A 1099 18.11 2.52 -45.43
N ALA A 1100 17.55 1.44 -44.89
CA ALA A 1100 17.86 0.01 -45.06
C ALA A 1100 18.78 -0.68 -44.02
N VAL A 1101 18.16 -1.66 -43.31
CA VAL A 1101 18.62 -3.05 -43.07
C VAL A 1101 19.95 -3.21 -42.28
N VAL A 1102 19.98 -3.80 -41.08
CA VAL A 1102 19.47 -5.13 -40.64
C VAL A 1102 18.70 -5.05 -39.33
#